data_AF-F0IHK4-F1
#
_entry.id   AF-F0IHK4-F1
#
_cell.length_a   1.000
_cell.length_b   1.000
_cell.length_c   1.000
_cell.angle_alpha   90.00
_cell.angle_beta   90.00
_cell.angle_gamma   90.00
#
_symmetry.space_group_name_H-M   'P 1'
#
loop_
_entity.id
_entity.type
_entity.pdbx_description
1 polymer ?
#
loop_
_entity_poly.entity_id
_entity_poly.type
_entity_poly.pdbx_seq_one_letter_code
_entity_poly.pdbx_strand_id
1 'polypeptide(L)'
;MTEQQILKKIDKWNEDDHIQAIIDFIENLPHEDKTTAVLSELGRAYNNLYWLDSSEGNEKYLRRAVEIFKYLEAEIGDTEVWNYRIGYSYFYLNDIENAKKHLERAASLSGAQELLHYVTIAQEKGITLLDAVEGGKGGVEYILEDFVKTIRKYAPQMEQRLGKPATEEKIEAFERRLGFTLPEDFKQLHRTFDGQREKKPFFGSEQRFVGLDEIEECQQKISDFLKDTFGENWQKLQIPEQNFEEEGYIKNQLFNYKWVPFMIHEVGGEIDSYLCFDLDNDPQEGIYGQLIGVTPSKELEEYDISFVFSGLFQWLTKTIEGIETGRLAYSEEKDSMEFLSKNGQPAYYEEEEREALEDYIEENFGKFDEVFHEIVSPDIHCDIYIVKPTKERNYYTLVTGGMGAYAMNVPEGFGGSPFAEMVINLPAHWDIKSNEEKDYWPIRWLKILARLPIEQDTFLAWGHTIPTGDPLEGTDFTCMLLITADDKDGENAIAQLPTGKEVHFYSIVPLYEQEMLYKLENDSSALLERFSERDIPYPPVVDVNRPNVCADFSPTQNTGLLDNIAWAFTQEHYPGLMIFWESVKAYNADIENDIEDFNPFGTIFRSPKVKIMYRAWIKSRKELHDFEILANENLFEEAPDERGLYDALIVAELYSGDGTAFGALELLWLIHNTLANKDLGDHIFFEGFDIEGYEEDGTPVIFINCGS
;
A
#
# COMPACT_ATOMS: atom_id res chain seq x y z
N MET A 1 34.49 17.88 -3.44
CA MET A 1 33.51 16.93 -2.87
C MET A 1 33.89 15.56 -3.40
N THR A 2 33.65 14.48 -2.65
CA THR A 2 33.79 13.14 -3.21
C THR A 2 32.69 12.89 -4.24
N GLU A 3 32.86 11.90 -5.13
CA GLU A 3 31.84 11.51 -6.12
C GLU A 3 30.49 11.19 -5.44
N GLN A 4 30.51 10.43 -4.33
CA GLN A 4 29.29 10.14 -3.55
C GLN A 4 28.63 11.40 -2.98
N GLN A 5 29.41 12.38 -2.48
CA GLN A 5 28.84 13.64 -1.99
C GLN A 5 28.17 14.44 -3.11
N ILE A 6 28.73 14.39 -4.32
CA ILE A 6 28.15 15.01 -5.51
C ILE A 6 26.84 14.30 -5.89
N LEU A 7 26.86 12.97 -5.99
CA LEU A 7 25.69 12.17 -6.37
C LEU A 7 24.53 12.34 -5.40
N LYS A 8 24.78 12.29 -4.09
CA LYS A 8 23.70 12.52 -3.11
C LYS A 8 23.09 13.90 -3.16
N LYS A 9 23.92 14.92 -3.39
CA LYS A 9 23.41 16.28 -3.58
C LYS A 9 22.49 16.36 -4.81
N ILE A 10 22.85 15.64 -5.86
CA ILE A 10 22.03 15.53 -7.08
C ILE A 10 20.73 14.78 -6.79
N ASP A 11 20.79 13.64 -6.11
CA ASP A 11 19.61 12.84 -5.78
C ASP A 11 18.63 13.63 -4.91
N LYS A 12 19.14 14.37 -3.92
CA LYS A 12 18.30 15.23 -3.08
C LYS A 12 17.59 16.32 -3.89
N TRP A 13 18.32 17.08 -4.70
CA TRP A 13 17.69 18.07 -5.57
C TRP A 13 16.75 17.45 -6.60
N ASN A 14 16.94 16.18 -6.95
CA ASN A 14 16.03 15.49 -7.85
C ASN A 14 14.71 15.12 -7.14
N GLU A 15 14.76 14.72 -5.86
CA GLU A 15 13.57 14.49 -5.02
C GLU A 15 12.77 15.77 -4.81
N ASP A 16 13.45 16.93 -4.69
CA ASP A 16 12.80 18.22 -4.43
C ASP A 16 12.41 18.97 -5.73
N ASP A 17 12.43 18.30 -6.89
CA ASP A 17 12.18 18.89 -8.22
C ASP A 17 13.07 20.11 -8.58
N HIS A 18 14.21 20.28 -7.89
CA HIS A 18 15.22 21.32 -8.13
C HIS A 18 16.13 20.99 -9.33
N ILE A 19 15.54 20.56 -10.44
CA ILE A 19 16.26 20.00 -11.59
C ILE A 19 17.22 21.00 -12.23
N GLN A 20 16.87 22.28 -12.28
CA GLN A 20 17.75 23.32 -12.81
C GLN A 20 19.01 23.50 -11.95
N ALA A 21 18.90 23.35 -10.63
CA ALA A 21 20.03 23.45 -9.72
C ALA A 21 21.04 22.30 -9.94
N ILE A 22 20.55 21.10 -10.21
CA ILE A 22 21.37 19.94 -10.58
C ILE A 22 22.22 20.24 -11.81
N ILE A 23 21.58 20.74 -12.87
CA ILE A 23 22.24 21.07 -14.14
C ILE A 23 23.32 22.11 -13.91
N ASP A 24 22.97 23.22 -13.28
CA ASP A 24 23.90 24.33 -13.03
C ASP A 24 25.08 23.88 -12.17
N PHE A 25 24.83 23.04 -11.18
CA PHE A 25 25.87 22.48 -10.32
C PHE A 25 26.84 21.60 -11.10
N ILE A 26 26.34 20.57 -11.81
CA ILE A 26 27.22 19.63 -12.52
C ILE A 26 27.95 20.33 -13.67
N GLU A 27 27.31 21.28 -14.37
CA GLU A 27 27.97 22.05 -15.43
C GLU A 27 29.17 22.87 -14.90
N ASN A 28 29.08 23.38 -13.67
CA ASN A 28 30.13 24.17 -13.03
C ASN A 28 31.20 23.33 -12.27
N LEU A 29 31.03 22.01 -12.17
CA LEU A 29 32.06 21.15 -11.56
C LEU A 29 33.37 21.16 -12.36
N PRO A 30 34.53 21.01 -11.70
CA PRO A 30 35.80 20.72 -12.36
C PRO A 30 35.71 19.46 -13.22
N HIS A 31 36.47 19.39 -14.32
CA HIS A 31 36.44 18.24 -15.24
C HIS A 31 36.79 16.91 -14.53
N GLU A 32 37.65 16.95 -13.51
CA GLU A 32 38.03 15.76 -12.73
C GLU A 32 36.90 15.19 -11.87
N ASP A 33 35.92 16.02 -11.52
CA ASP A 33 34.75 15.64 -10.70
C ASP A 33 33.54 15.21 -11.56
N LYS A 34 33.61 15.36 -12.89
CA LYS A 34 32.57 14.95 -13.85
C LYS A 34 32.79 13.50 -14.27
N THR A 35 32.67 12.59 -13.32
CA THR A 35 32.77 11.15 -13.56
C THR A 35 31.62 10.63 -14.42
N THR A 36 31.72 9.38 -14.86
CA THR A 36 30.67 8.70 -15.65
C THR A 36 29.33 8.66 -14.91
N ALA A 37 29.33 8.43 -13.59
CA ALA A 37 28.11 8.48 -12.78
C ALA A 37 27.51 9.88 -12.75
N VAL A 38 28.31 10.91 -12.45
CA VAL A 38 27.86 12.31 -12.37
C VAL A 38 27.35 12.83 -13.73
N LEU A 39 28.02 12.46 -14.83
CA LEU A 39 27.55 12.81 -16.18
C LEU A 39 26.27 12.05 -16.55
N SER A 40 26.12 10.79 -16.14
CA SER A 40 24.87 10.05 -16.33
C SER A 40 23.70 10.76 -15.63
N GLU A 41 23.95 11.33 -14.45
CA GLU A 41 22.97 12.14 -13.73
C GLU A 41 22.69 13.50 -14.38
N LEU A 42 23.68 14.14 -15.00
CA LEU A 42 23.43 15.34 -15.82
C LEU A 42 22.51 15.03 -17.01
N GLY A 43 22.70 13.88 -17.66
CA GLY A 43 21.79 13.41 -18.70
C GLY A 43 20.37 13.18 -18.17
N ARG A 44 20.22 12.56 -16.98
CA ARG A 44 18.92 12.40 -16.31
C ARG A 44 18.27 13.75 -16.03
N ALA A 45 19.02 14.69 -15.47
CA ALA A 45 18.52 16.02 -15.14
C ALA A 45 18.02 16.78 -16.38
N TYR A 46 18.70 16.67 -17.53
CA TYR A 46 18.20 17.25 -18.78
C TYR A 46 16.88 16.63 -19.26
N ASN A 47 16.71 15.31 -19.11
CA ASN A 47 15.43 14.66 -19.40
C ASN A 47 14.33 15.17 -18.47
N ASN A 48 14.60 15.25 -17.17
CA ASN A 48 13.65 15.69 -16.16
C ASN A 48 13.26 17.17 -16.35
N LEU A 49 14.19 18.03 -16.78
CA LEU A 49 13.89 19.44 -17.02
C LEU A 49 12.89 19.61 -18.18
N TYR A 50 13.00 18.79 -19.23
CA TYR A 50 11.99 18.75 -20.28
C TYR A 50 10.65 18.21 -19.76
N TRP A 51 10.66 17.24 -18.86
CA TRP A 51 9.41 16.73 -18.29
C TRP A 51 8.68 17.78 -17.44
N LEU A 52 9.41 18.57 -16.64
CA LEU A 52 8.84 19.67 -15.86
C LEU A 52 8.20 20.78 -16.73
N ASP A 53 8.77 21.03 -17.92
CA ASP A 53 8.21 21.94 -18.92
C ASP A 53 8.49 21.41 -20.33
N SER A 54 7.50 20.67 -20.87
CA SER A 54 7.59 19.99 -22.17
C SER A 54 7.37 20.91 -23.37
N SER A 55 7.75 22.19 -23.26
CA SER A 55 7.70 23.14 -24.37
C SER A 55 8.75 22.85 -25.44
N GLU A 56 8.47 23.26 -26.70
CA GLU A 56 9.45 23.19 -27.81
C GLU A 56 10.79 23.86 -27.46
N GLY A 57 10.77 24.89 -26.59
CA GLY A 57 11.97 25.59 -26.14
C GLY A 57 12.92 24.73 -25.30
N ASN A 58 12.41 23.68 -24.66
CA ASN A 58 13.15 22.78 -23.78
C ASN A 58 13.59 21.48 -24.47
N GLU A 59 13.15 21.19 -25.71
CA GLU A 59 13.69 20.07 -26.51
C GLU A 59 15.22 20.09 -26.63
N LYS A 60 15.82 21.28 -26.57
CA LYS A 60 17.28 21.45 -26.56
C LYS A 60 17.94 20.64 -25.43
N TYR A 61 17.28 20.48 -24.28
CA TYR A 61 17.80 19.70 -23.15
C TYR A 61 17.77 18.20 -23.45
N LEU A 62 16.71 17.68 -24.08
CA LEU A 62 16.70 16.29 -24.58
C LEU A 62 17.86 16.01 -25.54
N ARG A 63 18.15 16.96 -26.45
CA ARG A 63 19.30 16.83 -27.38
C ARG A 63 20.64 16.82 -26.63
N ARG A 64 20.79 17.65 -25.59
CA ARG A 64 21.97 17.64 -24.71
C ARG A 64 22.07 16.33 -23.91
N ALA A 65 20.95 15.79 -23.43
CA ALA A 65 20.91 14.48 -22.80
C ALA A 65 21.43 13.39 -23.75
N VAL A 66 20.95 13.35 -25.00
CA VAL A 66 21.45 12.40 -26.02
C VAL A 66 22.95 12.58 -26.27
N GLU A 67 23.47 13.81 -26.33
CA GLU A 67 24.91 14.07 -26.47
C GLU A 67 25.71 13.49 -25.30
N ILE A 68 25.24 13.70 -24.08
CA ILE A 68 25.86 13.15 -22.86
C ILE A 68 25.82 11.62 -22.88
N PHE A 69 24.65 11.01 -23.11
CA PHE A 69 24.55 9.56 -23.11
C PHE A 69 25.38 8.91 -24.22
N LYS A 70 25.47 9.51 -25.41
CA LYS A 70 26.38 9.04 -26.48
C LYS A 70 27.84 9.13 -26.07
N TYR A 71 28.23 10.18 -25.36
CA TYR A 71 29.59 10.29 -24.83
C TYR A 71 29.91 9.14 -23.85
N LEU A 72 28.94 8.73 -23.03
CA LEU A 72 29.07 7.66 -22.05
C LEU A 72 28.87 6.24 -22.64
N GLU A 73 28.48 6.10 -23.91
CA GLU A 73 28.11 4.83 -24.54
C GLU A 73 29.22 3.76 -24.44
N ALA A 74 30.48 4.17 -24.58
CA ALA A 74 31.61 3.24 -24.53
C ALA A 74 31.84 2.61 -23.15
N GLU A 75 31.35 3.24 -22.08
CA GLU A 75 31.55 2.80 -20.69
C GLU A 75 30.31 2.09 -20.14
N ILE A 76 29.11 2.60 -20.41
CA ILE A 76 27.86 2.14 -19.78
C ILE A 76 26.74 1.81 -20.79
N GLY A 77 27.03 1.81 -22.10
CA GLY A 77 26.03 1.62 -23.17
C GLY A 77 25.33 0.25 -23.20
N ASP A 78 25.85 -0.71 -22.45
CA ASP A 78 25.25 -2.04 -22.28
C ASP A 78 24.36 -2.16 -21.03
N THR A 79 24.31 -1.13 -20.19
CA THR A 79 23.43 -1.13 -19.00
C THR A 79 22.00 -0.79 -19.37
N GLU A 80 21.03 -1.39 -18.66
CA GLU A 80 19.60 -1.12 -18.89
C GLU A 80 19.25 0.33 -18.54
N VAL A 81 19.79 0.87 -17.44
CA VAL A 81 19.56 2.24 -16.99
C VAL A 81 20.00 3.26 -18.04
N TRP A 82 21.17 3.07 -18.66
CA TRP A 82 21.62 3.95 -19.75
C TRP A 82 20.69 3.85 -20.96
N ASN A 83 20.32 2.63 -21.36
CA ASN A 83 19.43 2.40 -22.50
C ASN A 83 18.04 3.02 -22.26
N TYR A 84 17.51 2.94 -21.05
CA TYR A 84 16.29 3.62 -20.67
C TYR A 84 16.42 5.15 -20.77
N ARG A 85 17.46 5.73 -20.16
CA ARG A 85 17.63 7.19 -20.14
C ARG A 85 17.82 7.80 -21.53
N ILE A 86 18.63 7.18 -22.39
CA ILE A 86 18.78 7.66 -23.78
C ILE A 86 17.54 7.35 -24.63
N GLY A 87 16.89 6.21 -24.40
CA GLY A 87 15.63 5.84 -25.04
C GLY A 87 14.51 6.82 -24.74
N TYR A 88 14.40 7.27 -23.48
CA TYR A 88 13.52 8.34 -23.04
C TYR A 88 13.78 9.64 -23.80
N SER A 89 15.04 10.07 -23.92
CA SER A 89 15.37 11.28 -24.67
C SER A 89 14.93 11.18 -26.14
N TYR A 90 15.17 10.04 -26.78
CA TYR A 90 14.74 9.78 -28.15
C TYR A 90 13.21 9.74 -28.28
N PHE A 91 12.51 9.19 -27.29
CA PHE A 91 11.06 9.11 -27.26
C PHE A 91 10.43 10.51 -27.35
N TYR A 92 10.85 11.41 -26.47
CA TYR A 92 10.31 12.78 -26.44
C TYR A 92 10.86 13.67 -27.56
N LEU A 93 11.93 13.26 -28.24
CA LEU A 93 12.38 13.86 -29.50
C LEU A 93 11.63 13.30 -30.74
N ASN A 94 10.63 12.45 -30.52
CA ASN A 94 9.86 11.77 -31.56
C ASN A 94 10.73 10.94 -32.54
N ASP A 95 11.86 10.41 -32.08
CA ASP A 95 12.73 9.50 -32.83
C ASP A 95 12.34 8.04 -32.54
N ILE A 96 11.28 7.59 -33.19
CA ILE A 96 10.66 6.27 -32.96
C ILE A 96 11.66 5.12 -33.11
N GLU A 97 12.56 5.17 -34.09
CA GLU A 97 13.51 4.08 -34.35
C GLU A 97 14.53 3.95 -33.23
N ASN A 98 15.13 5.06 -32.79
CA ASN A 98 16.12 5.02 -31.72
C ASN A 98 15.48 4.82 -30.34
N ALA A 99 14.30 5.41 -30.09
CA ALA A 99 13.55 5.17 -28.86
C ALA A 99 13.28 3.67 -28.69
N LYS A 100 12.70 3.03 -29.71
CA LYS A 100 12.45 1.58 -29.71
C LYS A 100 13.72 0.76 -29.46
N LYS A 101 14.76 1.01 -30.26
CA LYS A 101 16.04 0.29 -30.19
C LYS A 101 16.62 0.28 -28.77
N HIS A 102 16.55 1.40 -28.07
CA HIS A 102 17.13 1.53 -26.74
C HIS A 102 16.18 1.03 -25.65
N LEU A 103 14.89 1.37 -25.70
CA LEU A 103 13.91 0.92 -24.71
C LEU A 103 13.75 -0.61 -24.70
N GLU A 104 13.86 -1.29 -25.85
CA GLU A 104 13.87 -2.78 -25.92
C GLU A 104 15.03 -3.41 -25.13
N ARG A 105 16.15 -2.69 -24.96
CA ARG A 105 17.32 -3.13 -24.17
C ARG A 105 17.19 -2.78 -22.68
N ALA A 106 16.09 -2.17 -22.27
CA ALA A 106 15.78 -1.83 -20.89
C ALA A 106 14.42 -2.40 -20.46
N ALA A 107 13.95 -3.44 -21.15
CA ALA A 107 12.59 -3.96 -21.01
C ALA A 107 12.26 -4.55 -19.63
N SER A 108 13.24 -4.75 -18.74
CA SER A 108 12.97 -5.13 -17.35
C SER A 108 12.43 -3.97 -16.50
N LEU A 109 12.68 -2.72 -16.92
CA LEU A 109 12.21 -1.52 -16.24
C LEU A 109 10.77 -1.22 -16.63
N SER A 110 9.89 -1.03 -15.65
CA SER A 110 8.45 -0.73 -15.87
C SER A 110 8.24 0.49 -16.78
N GLY A 111 8.98 1.57 -16.55
CA GLY A 111 8.90 2.78 -17.39
C GLY A 111 9.31 2.53 -18.85
N ALA A 112 10.21 1.57 -19.13
CA ALA A 112 10.55 1.23 -20.50
C ALA A 112 9.41 0.48 -21.22
N GLN A 113 8.71 -0.40 -20.50
CA GLN A 113 7.56 -1.15 -21.03
C GLN A 113 6.42 -0.19 -21.42
N GLU A 114 6.15 0.81 -20.59
CA GLU A 114 5.15 1.84 -20.88
C GLU A 114 5.50 2.65 -22.14
N LEU A 115 6.74 3.14 -22.25
CA LEU A 115 7.17 3.88 -23.43
C LEU A 115 7.16 3.00 -24.70
N LEU A 116 7.53 1.72 -24.60
CA LEU A 116 7.44 0.77 -25.72
C LEU A 116 5.99 0.53 -26.18
N HIS A 117 5.04 0.58 -25.25
CA HIS A 117 3.63 0.50 -25.58
C HIS A 117 3.19 1.71 -26.44
N TYR A 118 3.54 2.94 -26.04
CA TYR A 118 3.25 4.13 -26.85
C TYR A 118 4.01 4.13 -28.19
N VAL A 119 5.24 3.61 -28.23
CA VAL A 119 5.98 3.38 -29.50
C VAL A 119 5.17 2.47 -30.43
N THR A 120 4.58 1.41 -29.89
CA THR A 120 3.75 0.48 -30.67
C THR A 120 2.52 1.19 -31.22
N ILE A 121 1.80 1.96 -30.39
CA ILE A 121 0.65 2.76 -30.82
C ILE A 121 1.03 3.75 -31.92
N ALA A 122 2.13 4.50 -31.73
CA ALA A 122 2.61 5.48 -32.70
C ALA A 122 2.94 4.84 -34.05
N GLN A 123 3.61 3.67 -34.03
CA GLN A 123 3.93 2.90 -35.24
C GLN A 123 2.68 2.37 -35.95
N GLU A 124 1.71 1.82 -35.21
CA GLU A 124 0.49 1.25 -35.77
C GLU A 124 -0.42 2.33 -36.39
N LYS A 125 -0.52 3.50 -35.73
CA LYS A 125 -1.41 4.60 -36.15
C LYS A 125 -0.73 5.62 -37.06
N GLY A 126 0.60 5.60 -37.16
CA GLY A 126 1.37 6.56 -37.97
C GLY A 126 1.33 7.99 -37.42
N ILE A 127 1.37 8.12 -36.09
CA ILE A 127 1.30 9.39 -35.34
C ILE A 127 2.61 9.64 -34.59
N THR A 128 2.75 10.81 -33.95
CA THR A 128 3.93 11.08 -33.11
C THR A 128 3.85 10.32 -31.77
N LEU A 129 4.98 10.17 -31.09
CA LEU A 129 5.02 9.55 -29.76
C LEU A 129 4.25 10.36 -28.72
N LEU A 130 4.25 11.70 -28.83
CA LEU A 130 3.45 12.56 -27.96
C LEU A 130 1.95 12.40 -28.21
N ASP A 131 1.52 12.33 -29.48
CA ASP A 131 0.10 12.06 -29.82
C ASP A 131 -0.33 10.67 -29.30
N ALA A 132 0.59 9.69 -29.25
CA ALA A 132 0.30 8.38 -28.68
C ALA A 132 0.08 8.45 -27.16
N VAL A 133 0.88 9.26 -26.44
CA VAL A 133 0.72 9.51 -25.00
C VAL A 133 -0.57 10.27 -24.69
N GLU A 134 -1.03 11.15 -25.59
CA GLU A 134 -2.32 11.84 -25.43
C GLU A 134 -3.53 10.88 -25.37
N GLY A 135 -3.38 9.61 -25.75
CA GLY A 135 -4.41 8.58 -25.56
C GLY A 135 -5.59 8.65 -26.53
N GLY A 136 -5.53 9.53 -27.54
CA GLY A 136 -6.57 9.74 -28.54
C GLY A 136 -7.78 10.50 -28.00
N LYS A 137 -8.97 10.25 -28.56
CA LYS A 137 -10.19 10.97 -28.14
C LYS A 137 -10.48 10.79 -26.64
N GLY A 138 -10.62 11.92 -25.95
CA GLY A 138 -10.90 11.95 -24.51
C GLY A 138 -9.78 11.37 -23.63
N GLY A 139 -8.58 11.17 -24.18
CA GLY A 139 -7.47 10.53 -23.45
C GLY A 139 -7.64 9.04 -23.19
N VAL A 140 -8.70 8.41 -23.72
CA VAL A 140 -9.06 7.03 -23.39
C VAL A 140 -9.25 6.12 -24.61
N GLU A 141 -9.23 6.66 -25.83
CA GLU A 141 -9.47 5.90 -27.06
C GLU A 141 -8.50 4.72 -27.19
N TYR A 142 -7.21 4.94 -26.96
CA TYR A 142 -6.20 3.90 -27.16
C TYR A 142 -6.26 2.82 -26.07
N ILE A 143 -6.42 3.22 -24.80
CA ILE A 143 -6.57 2.24 -23.71
C ILE A 143 -7.89 1.46 -23.80
N LEU A 144 -8.96 2.04 -24.36
CA LEU A 144 -10.19 1.31 -24.68
C LEU A 144 -9.98 0.28 -25.80
N GLU A 145 -9.21 0.63 -26.84
CA GLU A 145 -8.80 -0.34 -27.86
C GLU A 145 -8.00 -1.49 -27.23
N ASP A 146 -7.09 -1.18 -26.31
CA ASP A 146 -6.27 -2.18 -25.63
C ASP A 146 -7.07 -3.03 -24.64
N PHE A 147 -8.06 -2.47 -23.95
CA PHE A 147 -9.03 -3.22 -23.17
C PHE A 147 -9.75 -4.24 -24.05
N VAL A 148 -10.27 -3.83 -25.22
CA VAL A 148 -10.96 -4.74 -26.15
C VAL A 148 -9.99 -5.80 -26.71
N LYS A 149 -8.75 -5.44 -27.04
CA LYS A 149 -7.71 -6.39 -27.49
C LYS A 149 -7.37 -7.40 -26.38
N THR A 150 -7.27 -6.94 -25.14
CA THR A 150 -6.97 -7.75 -23.95
C THR A 150 -8.11 -8.73 -23.69
N ILE A 151 -9.35 -8.25 -23.65
CA ILE A 151 -10.54 -9.11 -23.53
C ILE A 151 -10.60 -10.12 -24.67
N ARG A 152 -10.35 -9.72 -25.92
CA ARG A 152 -10.31 -10.68 -27.06
C ARG A 152 -9.26 -11.77 -26.86
N LYS A 153 -8.11 -11.42 -26.28
CA LYS A 153 -6.99 -12.35 -26.05
C LYS A 153 -7.27 -13.33 -24.92
N TYR A 154 -7.78 -12.85 -23.77
CA TYR A 154 -7.92 -13.65 -22.55
C TYR A 154 -9.36 -14.17 -22.31
N ALA A 155 -10.37 -13.52 -22.90
CA ALA A 155 -11.79 -13.81 -22.67
C ALA A 155 -12.66 -13.50 -23.93
N PRO A 156 -12.44 -14.18 -25.06
CA PRO A 156 -13.10 -13.86 -26.33
C PRO A 156 -14.65 -13.93 -26.29
N GLN A 157 -15.22 -14.70 -25.37
CA GLN A 157 -16.66 -14.75 -25.11
C GLN A 157 -17.18 -13.40 -24.58
N MET A 158 -16.40 -12.70 -23.75
CA MET A 158 -16.77 -11.40 -23.19
C MET A 158 -16.72 -10.30 -24.25
N GLU A 159 -15.77 -10.36 -25.20
CA GLU A 159 -15.75 -9.45 -26.35
C GLU A 159 -17.08 -9.50 -27.13
N GLN A 160 -17.62 -10.70 -27.34
CA GLN A 160 -18.86 -10.88 -28.10
C GLN A 160 -20.09 -10.31 -27.39
N ARG A 161 -20.02 -10.11 -26.07
CA ARG A 161 -21.08 -9.52 -25.26
C ARG A 161 -21.10 -8.01 -25.30
N LEU A 162 -19.96 -7.37 -25.60
CA LEU A 162 -19.88 -5.92 -25.73
C LEU A 162 -20.88 -5.43 -26.78
N GLY A 163 -21.56 -4.34 -26.44
CA GLY A 163 -22.53 -3.66 -27.28
C GLY A 163 -21.92 -3.18 -28.59
N LYS A 164 -22.78 -2.83 -29.55
CA LYS A 164 -22.29 -2.17 -30.77
C LYS A 164 -21.84 -0.75 -30.44
N PRO A 165 -20.80 -0.22 -31.09
CA PRO A 165 -20.46 1.21 -31.05
C PRO A 165 -21.70 2.12 -31.22
N ALA A 166 -21.83 3.13 -30.37
CA ALA A 166 -22.78 4.21 -30.55
C ALA A 166 -22.34 5.14 -31.70
N THR A 167 -23.32 5.66 -32.46
CA THR A 167 -23.05 6.72 -33.44
C THR A 167 -23.10 8.10 -32.77
N GLU A 168 -22.48 9.11 -33.38
CA GLU A 168 -22.55 10.49 -32.86
C GLU A 168 -24.00 10.96 -32.74
N GLU A 169 -24.89 10.60 -33.68
CA GLU A 169 -26.30 10.99 -33.59
C GLU A 169 -27.00 10.39 -32.38
N LYS A 170 -26.59 9.18 -31.94
CA LYS A 170 -27.12 8.53 -30.73
C LYS A 170 -26.64 9.26 -29.48
N ILE A 171 -25.36 9.61 -29.42
CA ILE A 171 -24.76 10.37 -28.32
C ILE A 171 -25.41 11.76 -28.21
N GLU A 172 -25.48 12.51 -29.32
CA GLU A 172 -26.13 13.83 -29.37
C GLU A 172 -27.63 13.78 -29.03
N ALA A 173 -28.32 12.70 -29.39
CA ALA A 173 -29.71 12.50 -28.99
C ALA A 173 -29.83 12.25 -27.48
N PHE A 174 -28.88 11.54 -26.87
CA PHE A 174 -28.83 11.32 -25.44
C PHE A 174 -28.48 12.58 -24.64
N GLU A 175 -27.46 13.35 -25.05
CA GLU A 175 -27.13 14.65 -24.44
C GLU A 175 -28.32 15.62 -24.49
N ARG A 176 -29.08 15.63 -25.59
CA ARG A 176 -30.32 16.43 -25.69
C ARG A 176 -31.41 15.99 -24.71
N ARG A 177 -31.49 14.71 -24.37
CA ARG A 177 -32.42 14.19 -23.34
C ARG A 177 -31.95 14.57 -21.93
N LEU A 178 -30.65 14.44 -21.65
CA LEU A 178 -30.05 14.82 -20.36
C LEU A 178 -30.06 16.34 -20.10
N GLY A 179 -29.96 17.15 -21.16
CA GLY A 179 -29.92 18.61 -21.05
C GLY A 179 -28.54 19.19 -20.71
N PHE A 180 -27.48 18.37 -20.78
CA PHE A 180 -26.08 18.78 -20.63
C PHE A 180 -25.18 17.96 -21.54
N THR A 181 -23.96 18.45 -21.76
CA THR A 181 -22.93 17.77 -22.57
C THR A 181 -22.15 16.78 -21.72
N LEU A 182 -21.90 15.60 -22.26
CA LEU A 182 -21.12 14.55 -21.63
C LEU A 182 -19.62 14.76 -21.88
N PRO A 183 -18.75 14.36 -20.94
CA PRO A 183 -17.31 14.43 -21.14
C PRO A 183 -16.87 13.49 -22.27
N GLU A 184 -15.73 13.80 -22.88
CA GLU A 184 -15.29 13.12 -24.10
C GLU A 184 -14.89 11.66 -23.86
N ASP A 185 -14.38 11.34 -22.68
CA ASP A 185 -14.04 9.99 -22.25
C ASP A 185 -15.27 9.08 -22.14
N PHE A 186 -16.36 9.56 -21.53
CA PHE A 186 -17.66 8.87 -21.49
C PHE A 186 -18.19 8.60 -22.90
N LYS A 187 -18.16 9.61 -23.77
CA LYS A 187 -18.60 9.44 -25.17
C LYS A 187 -17.72 8.42 -25.89
N GLN A 188 -16.41 8.45 -25.66
CA GLN A 188 -15.48 7.52 -26.28
C GLN A 188 -15.67 6.07 -25.81
N LEU A 189 -16.02 5.83 -24.55
CA LEU A 189 -16.46 4.51 -24.07
C LEU A 189 -17.58 3.96 -24.96
N HIS A 190 -18.66 4.72 -25.13
CA HIS A 190 -19.81 4.31 -25.93
C HIS A 190 -19.52 4.24 -27.44
N ARG A 191 -18.58 5.04 -27.97
CA ARG A 191 -18.08 4.87 -29.35
C ARG A 191 -17.28 3.58 -29.52
N THR A 192 -16.64 3.07 -28.48
CA THR A 192 -15.91 1.80 -28.53
C THR A 192 -16.88 0.63 -28.39
N PHE A 193 -17.77 0.67 -27.41
CA PHE A 193 -18.89 -0.25 -27.25
C PHE A 193 -19.99 0.40 -26.39
N ASP A 194 -21.24 0.30 -26.81
CA ASP A 194 -22.37 0.86 -26.06
C ASP A 194 -23.09 -0.20 -25.23
N GLY A 195 -22.72 -0.32 -23.95
CA GLY A 195 -23.28 -1.30 -23.03
C GLY A 195 -23.02 -2.73 -23.47
N GLN A 196 -24.05 -3.58 -23.38
CA GLN A 196 -23.98 -5.00 -23.77
C GLN A 196 -25.10 -5.42 -24.72
N ARG A 197 -24.85 -6.48 -25.49
CA ARG A 197 -25.87 -7.10 -26.34
C ARG A 197 -26.90 -7.90 -25.55
N GLU A 198 -26.48 -8.46 -24.43
CA GLU A 198 -27.28 -9.28 -23.52
C GLU A 198 -27.14 -8.75 -22.08
N LYS A 199 -28.22 -8.80 -21.31
CA LYS A 199 -28.23 -8.50 -19.87
C LYS A 199 -27.71 -9.70 -19.08
N LYS A 200 -26.42 -10.01 -19.26
CA LYS A 200 -25.68 -11.05 -18.54
C LYS A 200 -24.49 -10.43 -17.80
N PRO A 201 -24.02 -11.06 -16.71
CA PRO A 201 -22.87 -10.56 -15.97
C PRO A 201 -21.61 -10.51 -16.83
N PHE A 202 -20.94 -9.36 -16.90
CA PHE A 202 -19.61 -9.23 -17.46
C PHE A 202 -18.53 -9.53 -16.43
N PHE A 203 -18.68 -8.96 -15.22
CA PHE A 203 -17.80 -9.16 -14.09
C PHE A 203 -18.58 -9.80 -12.93
N GLY A 204 -17.98 -10.79 -12.28
CA GLY A 204 -18.60 -11.55 -11.20
C GLY A 204 -19.94 -12.17 -11.60
N SER A 205 -20.78 -12.40 -10.60
CA SER A 205 -22.12 -12.98 -10.81
C SER A 205 -23.19 -11.98 -11.27
N GLU A 206 -22.96 -10.67 -11.17
CA GLU A 206 -24.07 -9.69 -11.19
C GLU A 206 -23.72 -8.32 -11.82
N GLN A 207 -22.47 -8.03 -12.18
CA GLN A 207 -22.09 -6.72 -12.76
C GLN A 207 -22.11 -6.74 -14.29
N ARG A 208 -22.61 -5.68 -14.91
CA ARG A 208 -22.60 -5.51 -16.38
C ARG A 208 -22.50 -4.06 -16.82
N PHE A 209 -22.07 -3.83 -18.06
CA PHE A 209 -22.10 -2.48 -18.66
C PHE A 209 -23.53 -2.03 -18.97
N VAL A 210 -23.75 -0.73 -18.82
CA VAL A 210 -25.02 -0.04 -19.10
C VAL A 210 -24.89 0.72 -20.42
N GLY A 211 -25.83 0.51 -21.34
CA GLY A 211 -25.87 1.26 -22.61
C GLY A 211 -26.62 2.59 -22.50
N LEU A 212 -26.39 3.50 -23.45
CA LEU A 212 -27.02 4.84 -23.49
C LEU A 212 -28.56 4.82 -23.40
N ASP A 213 -29.20 3.76 -23.91
CA ASP A 213 -30.66 3.63 -23.90
C ASP A 213 -31.21 3.12 -22.55
N GLU A 214 -30.35 2.64 -21.65
CA GLU A 214 -30.71 2.10 -20.32
C GLU A 214 -30.46 3.09 -19.18
N ILE A 215 -29.64 4.13 -19.41
CA ILE A 215 -29.19 5.05 -18.35
C ILE A 215 -30.37 5.76 -17.67
N GLU A 216 -31.29 6.33 -18.45
CA GLU A 216 -32.46 7.03 -17.89
C GLU A 216 -33.35 6.08 -17.07
N GLU A 217 -33.44 4.80 -17.46
CA GLU A 217 -34.16 3.77 -16.70
C GLU A 217 -33.47 3.49 -15.35
N CYS A 218 -32.14 3.37 -15.35
CA CYS A 218 -31.35 3.18 -14.13
C CYS A 218 -31.52 4.35 -13.16
N GLN A 219 -31.39 5.58 -13.66
CA GLN A 219 -31.56 6.79 -12.86
C GLN A 219 -32.98 6.92 -12.30
N GLN A 220 -33.99 6.52 -13.08
CA GLN A 220 -35.38 6.50 -12.63
C GLN A 220 -35.61 5.47 -11.51
N LYS A 221 -35.01 4.27 -11.60
CA LYS A 221 -35.10 3.25 -10.54
C LYS A 221 -34.57 3.76 -9.19
N ILE A 222 -33.39 4.39 -9.18
CA ILE A 222 -32.81 4.98 -7.96
C ILE A 222 -33.73 6.07 -7.41
N SER A 223 -34.17 7.00 -8.27
CA SER A 223 -35.06 8.10 -7.92
C SER A 223 -36.39 7.62 -7.32
N ASP A 224 -36.99 6.58 -7.88
CA ASP A 224 -38.24 5.98 -7.38
C ASP A 224 -38.02 5.26 -6.06
N PHE A 225 -36.92 4.51 -5.91
CA PHE A 225 -36.54 3.89 -4.63
C PHE A 225 -36.37 4.93 -3.52
N LEU A 226 -35.66 6.02 -3.79
CA LEU A 226 -35.42 7.08 -2.81
C LEU A 226 -36.73 7.78 -2.41
N LYS A 227 -37.65 7.98 -3.35
CA LYS A 227 -39.00 8.50 -3.04
C LYS A 227 -39.82 7.53 -2.22
N ASP A 228 -39.80 6.24 -2.55
CA ASP A 228 -40.58 5.22 -1.85
C ASP A 228 -40.04 4.99 -0.43
N THR A 229 -38.73 5.10 -0.24
CA THR A 229 -38.04 4.85 1.04
C THR A 229 -38.03 6.08 1.94
N PHE A 230 -37.65 7.24 1.41
CA PHE A 230 -37.39 8.45 2.19
C PHE A 230 -38.40 9.60 1.93
N GLY A 231 -39.33 9.40 1.00
CA GLY A 231 -40.37 10.38 0.65
C GLY A 231 -39.91 11.46 -0.35
N GLU A 232 -40.83 12.36 -0.69
CA GLU A 232 -40.65 13.41 -1.73
C GLU A 232 -39.54 14.43 -1.44
N ASN A 233 -38.93 14.43 -0.25
CA ASN A 233 -37.86 15.36 0.14
C ASN A 233 -36.49 14.67 0.27
N TRP A 234 -36.32 13.47 -0.28
CA TRP A 234 -35.05 12.72 -0.18
C TRP A 234 -33.84 13.51 -0.65
N GLN A 235 -34.00 14.47 -1.59
CA GLN A 235 -32.90 15.32 -2.10
C GLN A 235 -32.29 16.25 -1.04
N LYS A 236 -32.94 16.42 0.11
CA LYS A 236 -32.44 17.21 1.24
C LYS A 236 -31.77 16.34 2.31
N LEU A 237 -31.81 15.03 2.14
CA LEU A 237 -31.18 14.09 3.05
C LEU A 237 -29.72 13.94 2.67
N GLN A 238 -28.93 13.69 3.70
CA GLN A 238 -27.50 13.47 3.63
C GLN A 238 -27.21 12.24 4.47
N ILE A 239 -26.18 11.51 4.09
CA ILE A 239 -25.60 10.47 4.93
C ILE A 239 -25.03 11.19 6.17
N PRO A 240 -25.24 10.68 7.39
CA PRO A 240 -24.68 11.32 8.58
C PRO A 240 -23.16 11.55 8.44
N GLU A 241 -22.66 12.71 8.85
CA GLU A 241 -21.25 13.10 8.64
C GLU A 241 -20.26 12.06 9.15
N GLN A 242 -20.54 11.44 10.31
CA GLN A 242 -19.67 10.39 10.87
C GLN A 242 -19.68 9.06 10.08
N ASN A 243 -20.55 8.92 9.08
CA ASN A 243 -20.70 7.75 8.21
C ASN A 243 -20.33 8.07 6.75
N PHE A 244 -19.96 9.31 6.43
CA PHE A 244 -19.66 9.74 5.06
C PHE A 244 -18.15 10.02 4.93
N GLU A 245 -17.41 9.03 4.44
CA GLU A 245 -15.94 9.07 4.37
C GLU A 245 -15.39 9.90 3.20
N GLU A 246 -16.25 10.31 2.25
CA GLU A 246 -15.87 10.90 0.96
C GLU A 246 -15.97 12.44 0.91
N GLU A 247 -15.91 13.10 2.07
CA GLU A 247 -16.04 14.56 2.18
C GLU A 247 -14.95 15.28 1.36
N GLY A 248 -15.37 16.29 0.58
CA GLY A 248 -14.48 17.06 -0.29
C GLY A 248 -14.23 16.43 -1.67
N TYR A 249 -14.45 15.12 -1.85
CA TYR A 249 -14.37 14.44 -3.15
C TYR A 249 -15.74 14.30 -3.80
N ILE A 250 -16.72 13.82 -3.04
CA ILE A 250 -18.09 13.58 -3.51
C ILE A 250 -19.05 14.44 -2.67
N LYS A 251 -20.03 15.06 -3.32
CA LYS A 251 -21.07 15.79 -2.56
C LYS A 251 -21.90 14.80 -1.75
N ASN A 252 -22.04 15.05 -0.46
CA ASN A 252 -22.94 14.29 0.41
C ASN A 252 -24.42 14.55 0.03
N GLN A 253 -24.92 13.73 -0.89
CA GLN A 253 -26.29 13.66 -1.40
C GLN A 253 -26.59 12.22 -1.81
N LEU A 254 -27.84 11.75 -1.71
CA LEU A 254 -28.13 10.34 -2.00
C LEU A 254 -28.08 9.99 -3.50
N PHE A 255 -28.43 10.93 -4.38
CA PHE A 255 -28.39 10.75 -5.84
C PHE A 255 -28.47 12.09 -6.59
N ASN A 256 -27.81 12.17 -7.75
CA ASN A 256 -27.92 13.26 -8.70
C ASN A 256 -28.02 12.73 -10.14
N TYR A 257 -28.83 13.32 -11.01
CA TYR A 257 -28.93 12.90 -12.43
C TYR A 257 -27.65 13.13 -13.25
N LYS A 258 -26.69 13.88 -12.69
CA LYS A 258 -25.34 14.02 -13.21
C LYS A 258 -24.40 12.89 -12.77
N TRP A 259 -24.85 11.98 -11.92
CA TRP A 259 -24.20 10.70 -11.69
C TRP A 259 -24.70 9.74 -12.77
N VAL A 260 -23.88 9.58 -13.81
CA VAL A 260 -24.27 8.89 -15.04
C VAL A 260 -23.74 7.46 -14.97
N PRO A 261 -24.60 6.44 -14.77
CA PRO A 261 -24.15 5.05 -14.64
C PRO A 261 -23.55 4.51 -15.94
N PHE A 262 -22.44 3.80 -15.82
CA PHE A 262 -21.83 3.04 -16.92
C PHE A 262 -21.72 1.53 -16.60
N MET A 263 -21.80 1.15 -15.33
CA MET A 263 -22.04 -0.23 -14.90
C MET A 263 -23.16 -0.31 -13.86
N ILE A 264 -23.80 -1.47 -13.81
CA ILE A 264 -24.83 -1.83 -12.85
C ILE A 264 -24.49 -3.19 -12.23
N HIS A 265 -24.78 -3.34 -10.95
CA HIS A 265 -24.73 -4.57 -10.17
C HIS A 265 -26.17 -4.95 -9.78
N GLU A 266 -26.69 -6.03 -10.36
CA GLU A 266 -28.09 -6.45 -10.20
C GLU A 266 -28.18 -7.63 -9.22
N VAL A 267 -28.50 -7.35 -7.95
CA VAL A 267 -28.67 -8.38 -6.91
C VAL A 267 -30.13 -8.81 -6.84
N GLY A 268 -30.39 -10.10 -7.00
CA GLY A 268 -31.76 -10.64 -7.06
C GLY A 268 -32.55 -10.43 -5.77
N GLY A 269 -33.46 -9.45 -5.76
CA GLY A 269 -34.35 -9.16 -4.63
C GLY A 269 -33.94 -7.96 -3.78
N GLU A 270 -32.81 -7.32 -4.11
CA GLU A 270 -32.32 -6.09 -3.50
C GLU A 270 -32.34 -4.94 -4.53
N ILE A 271 -31.94 -3.74 -4.11
CA ILE A 271 -31.81 -2.63 -5.04
C ILE A 271 -30.49 -2.73 -5.79
N ASP A 272 -30.55 -2.45 -7.08
CA ASP A 272 -29.38 -2.37 -7.96
C ASP A 272 -28.37 -1.34 -7.41
N SER A 273 -27.09 -1.68 -7.48
CA SER A 273 -25.98 -0.75 -7.20
C SER A 273 -25.29 -0.34 -8.51
N TYR A 274 -24.57 0.78 -8.51
CA TYR A 274 -24.09 1.39 -9.75
C TYR A 274 -22.65 1.88 -9.64
N LEU A 275 -21.91 1.78 -10.75
CA LEU A 275 -20.74 2.62 -10.98
C LEU A 275 -21.12 3.76 -11.91
N CYS A 276 -20.82 4.98 -11.48
CA CYS A 276 -21.25 6.21 -12.14
C CYS A 276 -20.05 7.10 -12.47
N PHE A 277 -20.15 7.82 -13.58
CA PHE A 277 -19.39 9.05 -13.78
C PHE A 277 -20.02 10.16 -12.95
N ASP A 278 -19.24 10.77 -12.07
CA ASP A 278 -19.65 11.89 -11.25
C ASP A 278 -19.40 13.22 -11.98
N LEU A 279 -20.47 13.77 -12.57
CA LEU A 279 -20.45 15.07 -13.23
C LEU A 279 -21.00 16.20 -12.34
N ASP A 280 -21.19 15.90 -11.04
CA ASP A 280 -21.59 16.84 -10.00
C ASP A 280 -20.69 16.73 -8.77
N ASN A 281 -19.41 16.47 -9.00
CA ASN A 281 -18.38 16.31 -7.98
C ASN A 281 -18.32 17.50 -7.01
N ASP A 282 -17.78 17.24 -5.83
CA ASP A 282 -17.53 18.33 -4.89
C ASP A 282 -16.45 19.27 -5.47
N PRO A 283 -16.68 20.59 -5.51
CA PRO A 283 -15.73 21.54 -6.09
C PRO A 283 -14.44 21.69 -5.25
N GLN A 284 -14.38 21.11 -4.05
CA GLN A 284 -13.25 21.20 -3.17
C GLN A 284 -12.04 20.41 -3.68
N GLU A 285 -12.22 19.09 -3.82
CA GLU A 285 -11.16 18.12 -4.18
C GLU A 285 -11.64 17.10 -5.23
N GLY A 286 -12.94 17.09 -5.54
CA GLY A 286 -13.51 16.21 -6.54
C GLY A 286 -13.01 16.51 -7.96
N ILE A 287 -12.84 15.45 -8.74
CA ILE A 287 -12.42 15.53 -10.13
C ILE A 287 -13.67 15.37 -11.02
N TYR A 288 -13.87 16.31 -11.94
CA TYR A 288 -15.00 16.23 -12.87
C TYR A 288 -14.89 14.98 -13.76
N GLY A 289 -15.87 14.08 -13.66
CA GLY A 289 -15.85 12.80 -14.37
C GLY A 289 -15.19 11.66 -13.61
N GLN A 290 -14.83 11.84 -12.33
CA GLN A 290 -14.39 10.74 -11.46
C GLN A 290 -15.43 9.62 -11.41
N LEU A 291 -14.99 8.40 -11.13
CA LEU A 291 -15.85 7.24 -11.02
C LEU A 291 -16.20 6.99 -9.57
N ILE A 292 -17.49 6.87 -9.28
CA ILE A 292 -18.03 6.63 -7.94
C ILE A 292 -18.88 5.36 -7.90
N GLY A 293 -18.91 4.70 -6.76
CA GLY A 293 -19.85 3.64 -6.41
C GLY A 293 -21.08 4.26 -5.74
N VAL A 294 -22.26 3.76 -6.09
CA VAL A 294 -23.52 4.13 -5.44
C VAL A 294 -24.25 2.85 -5.08
N THR A 295 -24.35 2.59 -3.77
CA THR A 295 -24.97 1.38 -3.20
C THR A 295 -26.14 1.80 -2.31
N PRO A 296 -27.36 1.89 -2.87
CA PRO A 296 -28.50 2.40 -2.12
C PRO A 296 -28.93 1.47 -0.98
N SER A 297 -29.25 2.03 0.19
CA SER A 297 -29.86 1.31 1.31
C SER A 297 -31.17 1.96 1.77
N LYS A 298 -31.98 1.18 2.50
CA LYS A 298 -33.19 1.67 3.18
C LYS A 298 -32.86 2.42 4.47
N GLU A 299 -31.69 2.17 5.05
CA GLU A 299 -31.16 2.84 6.23
C GLU A 299 -30.11 3.85 5.76
N LEU A 300 -30.18 5.10 6.26
CA LEU A 300 -29.27 6.16 5.80
C LEU A 300 -27.83 5.89 6.22
N GLU A 301 -27.66 5.23 7.36
CA GLU A 301 -26.39 4.84 7.95
C GLU A 301 -25.68 3.71 7.17
N GLU A 302 -26.43 2.97 6.36
CA GLU A 302 -25.93 1.89 5.51
C GLU A 302 -25.89 2.28 4.02
N TYR A 303 -26.27 3.53 3.68
CA TYR A 303 -26.23 4.01 2.31
C TYR A 303 -24.79 4.37 1.95
N ASP A 304 -24.22 3.67 0.98
CA ASP A 304 -22.81 3.84 0.61
C ASP A 304 -22.64 4.59 -0.72
N ILE A 305 -21.74 5.57 -0.68
CA ILE A 305 -21.27 6.32 -1.83
C ILE A 305 -19.77 6.44 -1.66
N SER A 306 -19.03 5.86 -2.59
CA SER A 306 -17.59 5.68 -2.48
C SER A 306 -16.85 6.18 -3.71
N PHE A 307 -15.68 6.76 -3.53
CA PHE A 307 -14.76 7.06 -4.63
C PHE A 307 -14.15 5.76 -5.14
N VAL A 308 -14.08 5.59 -6.47
CA VAL A 308 -13.54 4.36 -7.08
C VAL A 308 -12.26 4.65 -7.85
N PHE A 309 -12.31 5.60 -8.79
CA PHE A 309 -11.14 6.03 -9.56
C PHE A 309 -11.27 7.49 -9.98
N SER A 310 -10.14 8.16 -10.21
CA SER A 310 -10.10 9.54 -10.71
C SER A 310 -10.71 9.70 -12.12
N GLY A 311 -10.89 8.60 -12.86
CA GLY A 311 -11.49 8.60 -14.18
C GLY A 311 -11.42 7.23 -14.88
N LEU A 312 -11.94 7.19 -16.11
CA LEU A 312 -12.04 5.97 -16.90
C LEU A 312 -10.67 5.37 -17.27
N PHE A 313 -9.67 6.21 -17.51
CA PHE A 313 -8.32 5.74 -17.83
C PHE A 313 -7.77 4.83 -16.72
N GLN A 314 -7.79 5.31 -15.47
CA GLN A 314 -7.26 4.56 -14.31
C GLN A 314 -8.02 3.25 -14.08
N TRP A 315 -9.36 3.28 -14.21
CA TRP A 315 -10.19 2.09 -14.10
C TRP A 315 -9.85 1.04 -15.19
N LEU A 316 -9.66 1.47 -16.44
CA LEU A 316 -9.26 0.57 -17.53
C LEU A 316 -7.85 0.02 -17.32
N THR A 317 -6.89 0.86 -16.90
CA THR A 317 -5.51 0.43 -16.61
C THR A 317 -5.51 -0.68 -15.58
N LYS A 318 -6.19 -0.50 -14.45
CA LYS A 318 -6.28 -1.53 -13.40
C LYS A 318 -7.02 -2.78 -13.84
N THR A 319 -8.04 -2.63 -14.68
CA THR A 319 -8.77 -3.78 -15.24
C THR A 319 -7.89 -4.60 -16.19
N ILE A 320 -7.18 -3.95 -17.11
CA ILE A 320 -6.24 -4.61 -18.04
C ILE A 320 -5.12 -5.29 -17.26
N GLU A 321 -4.48 -4.58 -16.33
CA GLU A 321 -3.44 -5.11 -15.46
C GLU A 321 -3.94 -6.34 -14.69
N GLY A 322 -5.16 -6.28 -14.14
CA GLY A 322 -5.79 -7.41 -13.48
C GLY A 322 -5.94 -8.63 -14.40
N ILE A 323 -6.35 -8.43 -15.65
CA ILE A 323 -6.49 -9.52 -16.63
C ILE A 323 -5.14 -10.11 -17.00
N GLU A 324 -4.15 -9.27 -17.28
CA GLU A 324 -2.82 -9.70 -17.73
C GLU A 324 -2.02 -10.40 -16.63
N THR A 325 -2.22 -9.97 -15.37
CA THR A 325 -1.59 -10.59 -14.18
C THR A 325 -2.37 -11.81 -13.65
N GLY A 326 -3.53 -12.12 -14.23
CA GLY A 326 -4.37 -13.24 -13.79
C GLY A 326 -5.17 -12.98 -12.50
N ARG A 327 -5.27 -11.74 -12.03
CA ARG A 327 -6.22 -11.32 -10.97
C ARG A 327 -7.66 -11.19 -11.48
N LEU A 328 -7.86 -11.16 -12.79
CA LEU A 328 -9.16 -11.20 -13.44
C LEU A 328 -9.13 -12.26 -14.53
N ALA A 329 -9.93 -13.31 -14.40
CA ALA A 329 -9.95 -14.40 -15.39
C ALA A 329 -11.37 -14.79 -15.79
N TYR A 330 -11.52 -15.21 -17.04
CA TYR A 330 -12.80 -15.71 -17.51
C TYR A 330 -13.10 -17.10 -16.94
N SER A 331 -14.28 -17.26 -16.35
CA SER A 331 -14.82 -18.56 -15.92
C SER A 331 -15.80 -19.08 -16.96
N GLU A 332 -15.52 -20.25 -17.55
CA GLU A 332 -16.45 -20.93 -18.46
C GLU A 332 -17.73 -21.40 -17.74
N GLU A 333 -17.62 -21.76 -16.45
CA GLU A 333 -18.74 -22.25 -15.65
C GLU A 333 -19.75 -21.13 -15.36
N LYS A 334 -19.25 -19.97 -14.92
CA LYS A 334 -20.08 -18.80 -14.60
C LYS A 334 -20.39 -17.95 -15.83
N ASP A 335 -19.63 -18.14 -16.91
CA ASP A 335 -19.68 -17.34 -18.13
C ASP A 335 -19.55 -15.84 -17.80
N SER A 336 -18.48 -15.47 -17.08
CA SER A 336 -18.19 -14.12 -16.58
C SER A 336 -16.69 -13.95 -16.32
N MET A 337 -16.20 -12.70 -16.25
CA MET A 337 -14.89 -12.37 -15.72
C MET A 337 -14.94 -12.39 -14.19
N GLU A 338 -14.16 -13.24 -13.55
CA GLU A 338 -14.12 -13.37 -12.09
C GLU A 338 -12.90 -12.65 -11.53
N PHE A 339 -13.11 -11.86 -10.49
CA PHE A 339 -12.02 -11.34 -9.67
C PHE A 339 -11.42 -12.51 -8.90
N LEU A 340 -10.20 -12.83 -9.27
CA LEU A 340 -9.34 -13.70 -8.49
C LEU A 340 -8.65 -12.77 -7.49
N SER A 341 -8.79 -13.02 -6.17
CA SER A 341 -7.65 -12.81 -5.27
C SER A 341 -6.48 -13.67 -5.80
N LYS A 342 -5.31 -13.83 -5.18
CA LYS A 342 -4.34 -14.83 -5.71
C LYS A 342 -4.90 -16.27 -5.56
N ASN A 343 -5.94 -16.60 -6.32
CA ASN A 343 -7.02 -17.58 -6.19
C ASN A 343 -8.21 -17.09 -5.36
N GLY A 344 -9.31 -16.65 -6.01
CA GLY A 344 -10.64 -16.55 -5.38
C GLY A 344 -11.22 -17.91 -4.89
N GLN A 345 -10.34 -18.85 -4.56
CA GLN A 345 -10.58 -20.05 -3.79
C GLN A 345 -9.62 -20.00 -2.59
N PRO A 346 -10.07 -20.39 -1.39
CA PRO A 346 -9.18 -20.44 -0.24
C PRO A 346 -7.91 -21.21 -0.59
N ALA A 347 -6.74 -20.77 -0.13
CA ALA A 347 -5.55 -21.59 -0.33
C ALA A 347 -5.72 -22.89 0.48
N TYR A 348 -5.55 -24.02 -0.21
CA TYR A 348 -5.57 -25.35 0.38
C TYR A 348 -4.21 -26.00 0.16
N TYR A 349 -3.80 -26.83 1.10
CA TYR A 349 -2.82 -27.86 0.80
C TYR A 349 -3.45 -28.87 -0.17
N GLU A 350 -2.66 -29.32 -1.15
CA GLU A 350 -3.02 -30.51 -1.91
C GLU A 350 -3.10 -31.73 -0.97
N GLU A 351 -3.85 -32.77 -1.34
CA GLU A 351 -4.05 -33.94 -0.46
C GLU A 351 -2.72 -34.58 0.00
N GLU A 352 -1.76 -34.72 -0.92
CA GLU A 352 -0.41 -35.24 -0.64
C GLU A 352 0.43 -34.29 0.24
N GLU A 353 0.24 -32.98 0.11
CA GLU A 353 0.91 -31.98 0.96
C GLU A 353 0.35 -32.01 2.37
N ARG A 354 -0.97 -32.12 2.51
CA ARG A 354 -1.65 -32.23 3.81
C ARG A 354 -1.24 -33.51 4.52
N GLU A 355 -1.25 -34.66 3.84
CA GLU A 355 -0.81 -35.94 4.43
C GLU A 355 0.64 -35.85 4.92
N ALA A 356 1.55 -35.24 4.13
CA ALA A 356 2.94 -35.05 4.53
C ALA A 356 3.10 -34.10 5.73
N LEU A 357 2.28 -33.04 5.79
CA LEU A 357 2.24 -32.13 6.94
C LEU A 357 1.72 -32.84 8.21
N GLU A 358 0.64 -33.61 8.09
CA GLU A 358 0.06 -34.40 9.17
C GLU A 358 1.07 -35.44 9.70
N ASP A 359 1.72 -36.19 8.80
CA ASP A 359 2.79 -37.14 9.15
C ASP A 359 3.94 -36.44 9.89
N TYR A 360 4.36 -35.27 9.41
CA TYR A 360 5.40 -34.47 10.06
C TYR A 360 4.99 -34.03 11.47
N ILE A 361 3.74 -33.57 11.64
CA ILE A 361 3.22 -33.15 12.95
C ILE A 361 3.16 -34.36 13.91
N GLU A 362 2.68 -35.52 13.45
CA GLU A 362 2.63 -36.73 14.27
C GLU A 362 4.01 -37.20 14.71
N GLU A 363 5.00 -37.11 13.82
CA GLU A 363 6.37 -37.55 14.07
C GLU A 363 7.11 -36.61 15.04
N ASN A 364 6.91 -35.29 14.92
CA ASN A 364 7.74 -34.29 15.61
C ASN A 364 7.07 -33.64 16.83
N PHE A 365 5.77 -33.36 16.77
CA PHE A 365 5.02 -32.78 17.90
C PHE A 365 4.22 -33.83 18.68
N GLY A 366 3.70 -34.83 17.96
CA GLY A 366 3.03 -36.01 18.50
C GLY A 366 1.67 -36.28 17.86
N LYS A 367 1.10 -37.44 18.19
CA LYS A 367 -0.17 -37.91 17.63
C LYS A 367 -1.36 -37.01 17.99
N PHE A 368 -2.21 -36.74 17.00
CA PHE A 368 -3.47 -36.02 17.18
C PHE A 368 -4.64 -36.87 16.67
N ASP A 369 -5.74 -36.86 17.42
CA ASP A 369 -7.00 -37.50 17.00
C ASP A 369 -8.15 -36.47 16.93
N GLU A 370 -7.86 -35.20 17.25
CA GLU A 370 -8.83 -34.09 17.26
C GLU A 370 -8.29 -32.94 16.41
N VAL A 371 -9.14 -32.42 15.53
CA VAL A 371 -8.88 -31.26 14.67
C VAL A 371 -10.04 -30.29 14.81
N PHE A 372 -9.77 -29.01 15.03
CA PHE A 372 -10.78 -27.97 14.87
C PHE A 372 -10.80 -27.53 13.42
N HIS A 373 -11.78 -28.06 12.68
CA HIS A 373 -11.96 -27.72 11.28
C HIS A 373 -12.52 -26.32 11.11
N GLU A 374 -11.98 -25.59 10.14
CA GLU A 374 -12.55 -24.32 9.75
C GLU A 374 -13.87 -24.50 8.98
N ILE A 375 -14.92 -23.82 9.43
CA ILE A 375 -16.28 -24.00 8.88
C ILE A 375 -16.49 -23.14 7.63
N VAL A 376 -15.88 -21.95 7.59
CA VAL A 376 -15.96 -21.00 6.48
C VAL A 376 -14.56 -20.45 6.24
N SER A 377 -14.08 -20.62 5.00
CA SER A 377 -12.74 -20.21 4.59
C SER A 377 -12.92 -19.19 3.45
N PRO A 378 -12.73 -17.89 3.71
CA PRO A 378 -12.79 -16.87 2.67
C PRO A 378 -11.45 -16.70 1.92
N ASP A 379 -10.33 -17.14 2.52
CA ASP A 379 -8.96 -16.80 2.12
C ASP A 379 -7.98 -17.99 2.18
N ILE A 380 -7.93 -18.70 3.31
CA ILE A 380 -7.22 -19.96 3.56
C ILE A 380 -8.14 -20.90 4.30
N HIS A 381 -7.91 -22.21 4.18
CA HIS A 381 -8.55 -23.19 5.05
C HIS A 381 -7.62 -23.56 6.19
N CYS A 382 -7.79 -22.88 7.31
CA CYS A 382 -6.90 -22.99 8.47
C CYS A 382 -7.52 -23.89 9.55
N ASP A 383 -7.19 -25.17 9.48
CA ASP A 383 -7.50 -26.14 10.55
C ASP A 383 -6.54 -25.98 11.73
N ILE A 384 -6.96 -26.42 12.91
CA ILE A 384 -6.09 -26.49 14.10
C ILE A 384 -5.96 -27.94 14.55
N TYR A 385 -4.76 -28.52 14.39
CA TYR A 385 -4.42 -29.86 14.87
C TYR A 385 -4.15 -29.83 16.38
N ILE A 386 -4.74 -30.78 17.12
CA ILE A 386 -4.69 -30.80 18.59
C ILE A 386 -3.94 -32.02 19.10
N VAL A 387 -2.68 -31.82 19.49
CA VAL A 387 -1.86 -32.87 20.11
C VAL A 387 -2.08 -32.87 21.63
N LYS A 388 -2.77 -33.91 22.12
CA LYS A 388 -3.16 -34.02 23.54
C LYS A 388 -1.97 -34.23 24.48
N PRO A 389 -2.05 -33.76 25.74
CA PRO A 389 -1.06 -34.04 26.76
C PRO A 389 -0.83 -35.54 26.98
N THR A 390 0.43 -35.91 27.17
CA THR A 390 0.85 -37.22 27.68
C THR A 390 1.49 -37.06 29.07
N LYS A 391 1.87 -38.17 29.70
CA LYS A 391 2.56 -38.10 31.00
C LYS A 391 3.96 -37.51 30.88
N GLU A 392 4.60 -37.75 29.73
CA GLU A 392 5.94 -37.28 29.39
C GLU A 392 5.91 -35.84 28.84
N ARG A 393 4.84 -35.48 28.13
CA ARG A 393 4.59 -34.15 27.55
C ARG A 393 3.25 -33.59 28.08
N ASN A 394 3.26 -33.02 29.28
CA ASN A 394 2.04 -32.67 30.01
C ASN A 394 1.45 -31.28 29.62
N TYR A 395 1.28 -31.06 28.32
CA TYR A 395 0.67 -29.86 27.73
C TYR A 395 0.00 -30.20 26.39
N TYR A 396 -0.99 -29.42 25.98
CA TYR A 396 -1.52 -29.44 24.63
C TYR A 396 -0.54 -28.75 23.69
N THR A 397 -0.41 -29.24 22.46
CA THR A 397 0.22 -28.49 21.36
C THR A 397 -0.83 -28.30 20.28
N LEU A 398 -1.08 -27.04 19.93
CA LEU A 398 -2.00 -26.66 18.87
C LEU A 398 -1.16 -26.17 17.71
N VAL A 399 -1.43 -26.68 16.51
CA VAL A 399 -0.67 -26.37 15.29
C VAL A 399 -1.65 -25.97 14.21
N THR A 400 -1.40 -24.86 13.52
CA THR A 400 -2.19 -24.51 12.33
C THR A 400 -1.94 -25.51 11.20
N GLY A 401 -2.96 -25.74 10.39
CA GLY A 401 -2.95 -26.64 9.26
C GLY A 401 -3.61 -25.95 8.08
N GLY A 402 -2.87 -25.08 7.42
CA GLY A 402 -3.40 -24.31 6.29
C GLY A 402 -2.75 -22.95 6.08
N MET A 403 -2.01 -22.41 7.07
CA MET A 403 -1.30 -21.14 6.89
C MET A 403 -0.24 -21.29 5.79
N GLY A 404 0.51 -22.39 5.80
CA GLY A 404 1.57 -22.62 4.82
C GLY A 404 1.06 -23.07 3.44
N ALA A 405 -0.25 -23.11 3.23
CA ALA A 405 -0.83 -23.23 1.89
C ALA A 405 -0.69 -21.92 1.10
N TYR A 406 -0.61 -20.78 1.79
CA TYR A 406 -0.38 -19.45 1.22
C TYR A 406 1.11 -19.09 1.27
N ALA A 407 1.62 -18.49 0.18
CA ALA A 407 2.98 -17.96 0.11
C ALA A 407 3.00 -16.51 0.61
N MET A 408 3.63 -16.27 1.77
CA MET A 408 3.79 -14.93 2.34
C MET A 408 4.69 -14.04 1.46
N ASN A 409 4.52 -12.72 1.58
CA ASN A 409 5.31 -11.74 0.85
C ASN A 409 6.67 -11.51 1.55
N VAL A 410 7.62 -12.41 1.31
CA VAL A 410 8.97 -12.33 1.88
C VAL A 410 9.88 -11.48 0.98
N PRO A 411 10.53 -10.41 1.49
CA PRO A 411 11.43 -9.57 0.70
C PRO A 411 12.61 -10.33 0.08
N GLU A 412 13.04 -9.89 -1.10
CA GLU A 412 14.19 -10.49 -1.79
C GLU A 412 15.46 -10.36 -0.94
N GLY A 413 16.19 -11.47 -0.74
CA GLY A 413 17.40 -11.53 0.09
C GLY A 413 17.15 -11.84 1.57
N PHE A 414 15.91 -11.91 2.04
CA PHE A 414 15.60 -12.36 3.40
C PHE A 414 15.75 -13.88 3.54
N GLY A 415 16.48 -14.32 4.55
CA GLY A 415 16.65 -15.75 4.85
C GLY A 415 15.45 -16.32 5.58
N GLY A 416 14.58 -17.04 4.88
CA GLY A 416 13.40 -17.70 5.46
C GLY A 416 12.53 -18.34 4.39
N SER A 417 11.60 -19.20 4.82
CA SER A 417 10.59 -19.74 3.90
C SER A 417 9.39 -18.80 3.79
N PRO A 418 8.78 -18.66 2.58
CA PRO A 418 7.48 -17.99 2.42
C PRO A 418 6.31 -18.82 2.98
N PHE A 419 6.53 -20.05 3.44
CA PHE A 419 5.50 -20.94 3.97
C PHE A 419 5.76 -21.22 5.45
N ALA A 420 4.75 -20.99 6.29
CA ALA A 420 4.88 -21.20 7.73
C ALA A 420 3.61 -21.77 8.36
N GLU A 421 3.76 -22.44 9.50
CA GLU A 421 2.67 -22.82 10.41
C GLU A 421 2.97 -22.31 11.83
N MET A 422 1.92 -21.94 12.56
CA MET A 422 1.99 -21.45 13.92
C MET A 422 1.75 -22.57 14.93
N VAL A 423 2.49 -22.52 16.03
CA VAL A 423 2.42 -23.48 17.13
C VAL A 423 2.16 -22.73 18.44
N ILE A 424 1.29 -23.26 19.29
CA ILE A 424 1.17 -22.78 20.68
C ILE A 424 0.97 -23.96 21.63
N ASN A 425 1.70 -23.96 22.75
CA ASN A 425 1.56 -24.98 23.78
C ASN A 425 0.75 -24.46 24.96
N LEU A 426 -0.29 -25.19 25.35
CA LEU A 426 -1.20 -24.81 26.44
C LEU A 426 -1.13 -25.83 27.59
N PRO A 427 -1.31 -25.44 28.86
CA PRO A 427 -1.29 -26.37 29.98
C PRO A 427 -2.29 -27.52 29.81
N ALA A 428 -1.97 -28.71 30.35
CA ALA A 428 -2.86 -29.88 30.23
C ALA A 428 -4.27 -29.70 30.85
N HIS A 429 -4.48 -28.64 31.62
CA HIS A 429 -5.78 -28.30 32.22
C HIS A 429 -6.54 -27.19 31.47
N TRP A 430 -5.99 -26.67 30.36
CA TRP A 430 -6.63 -25.64 29.55
C TRP A 430 -7.94 -26.15 28.93
N ASP A 431 -9.01 -25.36 28.99
CA ASP A 431 -10.29 -25.73 28.40
C ASP A 431 -10.35 -25.32 26.92
N ILE A 432 -9.72 -26.13 26.06
CA ILE A 432 -9.66 -25.89 24.62
C ILE A 432 -11.02 -25.91 23.89
N LYS A 433 -12.12 -26.30 24.56
CA LYS A 433 -13.48 -26.35 23.98
C LYS A 433 -14.38 -25.22 24.47
N SER A 434 -13.88 -24.39 25.37
CA SER A 434 -14.58 -23.20 25.87
C SER A 434 -14.61 -22.11 24.79
N ASN A 435 -15.74 -21.41 24.71
CA ASN A 435 -15.91 -20.22 23.86
C ASN A 435 -15.71 -18.91 24.66
N GLU A 436 -15.38 -19.00 25.95
CA GLU A 436 -15.05 -17.82 26.77
C GLU A 436 -13.68 -17.27 26.36
N GLU A 437 -13.55 -15.95 26.19
CA GLU A 437 -12.35 -15.35 25.60
C GLU A 437 -11.06 -15.71 26.35
N LYS A 438 -11.11 -15.79 27.69
CA LYS A 438 -9.99 -16.21 28.55
C LYS A 438 -9.39 -17.57 28.18
N ASP A 439 -10.18 -18.46 27.58
CA ASP A 439 -9.78 -19.80 27.15
C ASP A 439 -9.62 -19.87 25.61
N TYR A 440 -10.34 -19.03 24.86
CA TYR A 440 -10.44 -19.05 23.40
C TYR A 440 -9.38 -18.22 22.66
N TRP A 441 -8.81 -17.19 23.30
CA TRP A 441 -7.83 -16.30 22.66
C TRP A 441 -6.66 -17.04 21.97
N PRO A 442 -6.12 -18.18 22.47
CA PRO A 442 -5.01 -18.86 21.78
C PRO A 442 -5.41 -19.32 20.37
N ILE A 443 -6.62 -19.86 20.22
CA ILE A 443 -7.15 -20.33 18.94
C ILE A 443 -7.46 -19.14 18.03
N ARG A 444 -8.02 -18.06 18.60
CA ARG A 444 -8.26 -16.81 17.87
C ARG A 444 -6.95 -16.27 17.28
N TRP A 445 -5.89 -16.21 18.08
CA TRP A 445 -4.59 -15.68 17.65
C TRP A 445 -3.88 -16.55 16.63
N LEU A 446 -3.97 -17.88 16.71
CA LEU A 446 -3.51 -18.77 15.63
C LEU A 446 -4.19 -18.40 14.29
N LYS A 447 -5.50 -18.13 14.31
CA LYS A 447 -6.26 -17.76 13.11
C LYS A 447 -5.97 -16.34 12.61
N ILE A 448 -5.78 -15.38 13.51
CA ILE A 448 -5.36 -14.01 13.17
C ILE A 448 -3.99 -14.05 12.48
N LEU A 449 -3.01 -14.71 13.09
CA LEU A 449 -1.65 -14.78 12.56
C LEU A 449 -1.57 -15.56 11.23
N ALA A 450 -2.43 -16.56 11.04
CA ALA A 450 -2.52 -17.27 9.76
C ALA A 450 -2.99 -16.37 8.61
N ARG A 451 -3.77 -15.32 8.90
CA ARG A 451 -4.37 -14.41 7.90
C ARG A 451 -3.63 -13.08 7.77
N LEU A 452 -2.90 -12.66 8.79
CA LEU A 452 -2.14 -11.42 8.79
C LEU A 452 -1.26 -11.22 7.54
N PRO A 453 -0.52 -12.24 7.03
CA PRO A 453 0.25 -12.12 5.79
C PRO A 453 -0.58 -11.81 4.55
N ILE A 454 -1.84 -12.23 4.53
CA ILE A 454 -2.78 -12.05 3.41
C ILE A 454 -3.40 -10.67 3.50
N GLU A 455 -3.92 -10.31 4.67
CA GLU A 455 -4.62 -9.04 4.91
C GLU A 455 -3.71 -7.83 4.77
N GLN A 456 -2.44 -7.97 5.16
CA GLN A 456 -1.47 -6.87 5.22
C GLN A 456 -0.34 -7.00 4.19
N ASP A 457 -0.44 -7.97 3.25
CA ASP A 457 0.58 -8.28 2.24
C ASP A 457 2.00 -8.36 2.81
N THR A 458 2.15 -9.10 3.91
CA THR A 458 3.36 -9.15 4.75
C THR A 458 3.86 -10.59 4.96
N PHE A 459 4.85 -10.77 5.83
CA PHE A 459 5.38 -12.08 6.24
C PHE A 459 5.64 -12.17 7.75
N LEU A 460 5.63 -13.39 8.26
CA LEU A 460 5.93 -13.71 9.66
C LEU A 460 7.19 -14.56 9.75
N ALA A 461 8.09 -14.19 10.67
CA ALA A 461 9.38 -14.84 10.87
C ALA A 461 9.82 -14.80 12.33
N TRP A 462 10.93 -15.49 12.63
CA TRP A 462 11.56 -15.48 13.95
C TRP A 462 11.85 -14.06 14.44
N GLY A 463 11.54 -13.80 15.71
CA GLY A 463 11.80 -12.53 16.38
C GLY A 463 10.79 -11.42 16.09
N HIS A 464 9.80 -11.66 15.21
CA HIS A 464 8.69 -10.74 15.03
C HIS A 464 7.82 -10.69 16.29
N THR A 465 7.35 -9.49 16.60
CA THR A 465 6.45 -9.20 17.72
C THR A 465 5.18 -8.55 17.20
N ILE A 466 4.03 -9.07 17.62
CA ILE A 466 2.71 -8.59 17.19
C ILE A 466 1.99 -8.04 18.43
N PRO A 467 1.66 -6.74 18.49
CA PRO A 467 0.90 -6.18 19.60
C PRO A 467 -0.53 -6.74 19.59
N THR A 468 -1.09 -6.99 20.77
CA THR A 468 -2.47 -7.48 20.89
C THR A 468 -3.51 -6.36 20.99
N GLY A 469 -3.06 -5.10 21.12
CA GLY A 469 -3.89 -3.97 21.50
C GLY A 469 -4.13 -3.99 23.00
N ASP A 470 -5.31 -4.44 23.43
CA ASP A 470 -5.61 -4.68 24.83
C ASP A 470 -4.91 -5.95 25.37
N PRO A 471 -4.70 -6.06 26.70
CA PRO A 471 -4.22 -7.30 27.31
C PRO A 471 -5.11 -8.49 26.98
N LEU A 472 -4.51 -9.66 26.72
CA LEU A 472 -5.26 -10.89 26.50
C LEU A 472 -6.13 -11.20 27.72
N GLU A 473 -7.40 -11.52 27.49
CA GLU A 473 -8.41 -11.70 28.54
C GLU A 473 -7.91 -12.64 29.67
N GLY A 474 -7.90 -12.11 30.90
CA GLY A 474 -7.45 -12.85 32.08
C GLY A 474 -5.92 -12.89 32.28
N THR A 475 -5.16 -12.07 31.55
CA THR A 475 -3.70 -11.94 31.64
C THR A 475 -3.28 -10.47 31.56
N ASP A 476 -2.00 -10.16 31.82
CA ASP A 476 -1.41 -8.85 31.49
C ASP A 476 -0.46 -8.94 30.27
N PHE A 477 -0.62 -9.95 29.42
CA PHE A 477 0.15 -10.06 28.18
C PHE A 477 -0.44 -9.15 27.11
N THR A 478 0.40 -8.33 26.48
CA THR A 478 0.00 -7.31 25.48
C THR A 478 0.66 -7.50 24.12
N CYS A 479 1.46 -8.56 23.96
CA CYS A 479 2.21 -8.82 22.74
C CYS A 479 2.43 -10.32 22.52
N MET A 480 2.55 -10.74 21.26
CA MET A 480 2.94 -12.07 20.84
C MET A 480 4.33 -12.03 20.20
N LEU A 481 5.27 -12.84 20.70
CA LEU A 481 6.57 -13.07 20.07
C LEU A 481 6.55 -14.37 19.27
N LEU A 482 7.13 -14.35 18.08
CA LEU A 482 7.38 -15.55 17.28
C LEU A 482 8.80 -16.06 17.49
N ILE A 483 8.94 -17.32 17.89
CA ILE A 483 10.22 -18.02 17.92
C ILE A 483 10.13 -19.29 17.09
N THR A 484 11.26 -19.86 16.68
CA THR A 484 11.27 -21.13 15.93
C THR A 484 10.77 -22.23 16.83
N ALA A 485 9.89 -23.09 16.33
CA ALA A 485 9.51 -24.31 17.02
C ALA A 485 10.59 -25.38 16.82
N ASP A 486 10.80 -26.21 17.83
CA ASP A 486 11.72 -27.35 17.75
C ASP A 486 10.98 -28.62 17.29
N ASP A 487 11.67 -29.45 16.54
CA ASP A 487 11.25 -30.82 16.26
C ASP A 487 11.56 -31.76 17.45
N LYS A 488 11.32 -33.07 17.26
CA LYS A 488 11.55 -34.08 18.30
C LYS A 488 13.02 -34.22 18.74
N ASP A 489 13.96 -33.80 17.89
CA ASP A 489 15.40 -33.92 18.10
C ASP A 489 15.99 -32.61 18.67
N GLY A 490 15.18 -31.55 18.79
CA GLY A 490 15.59 -30.24 19.31
C GLY A 490 16.23 -29.34 18.24
N GLU A 491 15.97 -29.63 16.97
CA GLU A 491 16.39 -28.81 15.83
C GLU A 491 15.20 -27.99 15.30
N ASN A 492 15.44 -27.03 14.41
CA ASN A 492 14.36 -26.23 13.82
C ASN A 492 13.32 -27.11 13.13
N ALA A 493 12.05 -27.00 13.53
CA ALA A 493 10.96 -27.72 12.90
C ALA A 493 10.67 -27.16 11.50
N ILE A 494 10.97 -27.97 10.49
CA ILE A 494 10.82 -27.67 9.07
C ILE A 494 10.24 -28.91 8.36
N ALA A 495 9.03 -28.80 7.80
CA ALA A 495 8.43 -29.85 6.98
C ALA A 495 8.80 -29.66 5.51
N GLN A 496 9.31 -30.72 4.88
CA GLN A 496 9.57 -30.77 3.44
C GLN A 496 8.39 -31.45 2.74
N LEU A 497 7.59 -30.68 2.02
CA LEU A 497 6.39 -31.19 1.35
C LEU A 497 6.73 -31.79 -0.04
N PRO A 498 5.93 -32.74 -0.55
CA PRO A 498 6.22 -33.44 -1.82
C PRO A 498 6.35 -32.54 -3.05
N THR A 499 5.72 -31.36 -3.01
CA THR A 499 5.74 -30.33 -4.08
C THR A 499 7.01 -29.47 -4.05
N GLY A 500 7.86 -29.63 -3.04
CA GLY A 500 9.06 -28.81 -2.82
C GLY A 500 8.84 -27.59 -1.93
N LYS A 501 7.64 -27.39 -1.36
CA LYS A 501 7.41 -26.38 -0.32
C LYS A 501 8.16 -26.77 0.95
N GLU A 502 8.90 -25.82 1.51
CA GLU A 502 9.56 -25.94 2.81
C GLU A 502 8.72 -25.16 3.84
N VAL A 503 8.06 -25.83 4.80
CA VAL A 503 7.16 -25.16 5.75
C VAL A 503 7.86 -25.02 7.10
N HIS A 504 8.08 -23.79 7.56
CA HIS A 504 8.71 -23.50 8.85
C HIS A 504 7.67 -23.40 9.96
N PHE A 505 7.96 -23.94 11.15
CA PHE A 505 7.06 -23.83 12.29
C PHE A 505 7.53 -22.77 13.28
N TYR A 506 6.64 -21.86 13.67
CA TYR A 506 6.91 -20.82 14.67
C TYR A 506 6.02 -20.96 15.90
N SER A 507 6.64 -21.03 17.08
CA SER A 507 5.95 -20.99 18.36
C SER A 507 5.57 -19.57 18.75
N ILE A 508 4.31 -19.39 19.15
CA ILE A 508 3.78 -18.13 19.70
C ILE A 508 4.08 -18.07 21.20
N VAL A 509 4.69 -16.97 21.65
CA VAL A 509 5.01 -16.71 23.05
C VAL A 509 4.36 -15.39 23.49
N PRO A 510 3.31 -15.42 24.32
CA PRO A 510 2.73 -14.20 24.88
C PRO A 510 3.74 -13.49 25.80
N LEU A 511 3.89 -12.18 25.62
CA LEU A 511 4.82 -11.32 26.34
C LEU A 511 4.08 -10.26 27.16
N TYR A 512 4.66 -9.91 28.31
CA TYR A 512 4.34 -8.66 28.97
C TYR A 512 4.93 -7.49 28.20
N GLU A 513 4.35 -6.30 28.35
CA GLU A 513 4.86 -5.06 27.74
C GLU A 513 6.35 -4.84 28.03
N GLN A 514 6.79 -5.00 29.29
CA GLN A 514 8.20 -4.79 29.67
C GLN A 514 9.15 -5.81 29.03
N GLU A 515 8.67 -7.02 28.72
CA GLU A 515 9.47 -8.04 28.03
C GLU A 515 9.62 -7.72 26.55
N MET A 516 8.54 -7.23 25.93
CA MET A 516 8.58 -6.71 24.56
C MET A 516 9.54 -5.51 24.46
N LEU A 517 9.43 -4.54 25.36
CA LEU A 517 10.34 -3.38 25.42
C LEU A 517 11.80 -3.81 25.66
N TYR A 518 12.02 -4.80 26.54
CA TYR A 518 13.36 -5.34 26.76
C TYR A 518 13.95 -5.98 25.50
N LYS A 519 13.15 -6.78 24.79
CA LYS A 519 13.52 -7.40 23.51
C LYS A 519 13.81 -6.35 22.44
N LEU A 520 13.03 -5.29 22.40
CA LEU A 520 13.26 -4.19 21.46
C LEU A 520 14.62 -3.52 21.74
N GLU A 521 14.98 -3.31 23.01
CA GLU A 521 16.26 -2.69 23.39
C GLU A 521 17.48 -3.63 23.32
N ASN A 522 17.30 -4.94 23.50
CA ASN A 522 18.40 -5.91 23.68
C ASN A 522 18.37 -7.11 22.71
N ASP A 523 17.42 -7.17 21.78
CA ASP A 523 17.11 -8.29 20.87
C ASP A 523 16.37 -9.50 21.47
N SER A 524 15.89 -10.39 20.57
CA SER A 524 15.13 -11.59 20.94
C SER A 524 15.97 -12.62 21.69
N SER A 525 17.27 -12.73 21.38
CA SER A 525 18.17 -13.70 22.01
C SER A 525 18.39 -13.34 23.49
N ALA A 526 18.57 -12.05 23.79
CA ALA A 526 18.70 -11.58 25.17
C ALA A 526 17.43 -11.83 26.00
N LEU A 527 16.24 -11.64 25.41
CA LEU A 527 14.99 -11.97 26.09
C LEU A 527 14.88 -13.48 26.37
N LEU A 528 15.24 -14.33 25.41
CA LEU A 528 15.23 -15.78 25.58
C LEU A 528 16.25 -16.26 26.63
N GLU A 529 17.40 -15.59 26.73
CA GLU A 529 18.36 -15.85 27.83
C GLU A 529 17.73 -15.55 29.19
N ARG A 530 17.00 -14.43 29.35
CA ARG A 530 16.25 -14.13 30.58
C ARG A 530 15.15 -15.14 30.88
N PHE A 531 14.45 -15.63 29.88
CA PHE A 531 13.50 -16.73 30.06
C PHE A 531 14.19 -17.97 30.62
N SER A 532 15.34 -18.35 30.06
CA SER A 532 16.15 -19.45 30.58
C SER A 532 16.65 -19.21 32.01
N GLU A 533 17.13 -18.01 32.33
CA GLU A 533 17.61 -17.66 33.68
C GLU A 533 16.51 -17.69 34.76
N ARG A 534 15.26 -17.48 34.34
CA ARG A 534 14.07 -17.49 35.22
C ARG A 534 13.30 -18.80 35.16
N ASP A 535 13.90 -19.84 34.61
CA ASP A 535 13.34 -21.19 34.48
C ASP A 535 11.97 -21.19 33.77
N ILE A 536 11.75 -20.27 32.81
CA ILE A 536 10.59 -20.34 31.92
C ILE A 536 10.76 -21.59 31.04
N PRO A 537 9.76 -22.49 30.99
CA PRO A 537 9.89 -23.76 30.27
C PRO A 537 10.22 -23.59 28.78
N TYR A 538 11.05 -24.50 28.27
CA TYR A 538 11.27 -24.68 26.83
C TYR A 538 10.96 -26.14 26.44
N PRO A 539 10.15 -26.41 25.41
CA PRO A 539 9.44 -25.44 24.57
C PRO A 539 8.46 -24.59 25.38
N PRO A 540 8.17 -23.34 24.95
CA PRO A 540 7.33 -22.42 25.71
C PRO A 540 5.93 -23.01 25.87
N VAL A 541 5.46 -23.10 27.12
CA VAL A 541 4.07 -23.46 27.47
C VAL A 541 3.45 -22.24 28.12
N VAL A 542 2.27 -21.85 27.64
CA VAL A 542 1.54 -20.68 28.18
C VAL A 542 1.28 -20.89 29.67
N ASP A 543 1.75 -19.97 30.49
CA ASP A 543 1.38 -19.86 31.89
C ASP A 543 0.96 -18.42 32.15
N VAL A 544 -0.35 -18.21 32.30
CA VAL A 544 -0.96 -16.89 32.52
C VAL A 544 -0.56 -16.27 33.86
N ASN A 545 0.05 -17.04 34.76
CA ASN A 545 0.52 -16.58 36.07
C ASN A 545 2.06 -16.55 36.16
N ARG A 546 2.78 -16.77 35.05
CA ARG A 546 4.25 -16.71 35.06
C ARG A 546 4.72 -15.31 35.48
N PRO A 547 5.86 -15.19 36.18
CA PRO A 547 6.40 -13.87 36.46
C PRO A 547 6.81 -13.18 35.15
N ASN A 548 6.61 -11.87 35.10
CA ASN A 548 7.25 -11.01 34.11
C ASN A 548 8.77 -11.00 34.40
N VAL A 549 9.57 -11.53 33.47
CA VAL A 549 11.04 -11.66 33.66
C VAL A 549 11.77 -10.33 33.54
N CYS A 550 11.05 -9.31 33.08
CA CYS A 550 11.49 -7.94 32.91
C CYS A 550 10.66 -6.96 33.76
N ALA A 551 10.05 -7.41 34.87
CA ALA A 551 9.22 -6.55 35.72
C ALA A 551 9.98 -5.35 36.31
N ASP A 552 11.30 -5.49 36.49
CA ASP A 552 12.22 -4.45 36.95
C ASP A 552 12.85 -3.66 35.81
N PHE A 553 12.57 -4.05 34.56
CA PHE A 553 13.04 -3.34 33.40
C PHE A 553 12.18 -2.10 33.18
N SER A 554 12.84 -0.95 33.24
CA SER A 554 12.33 0.31 32.74
C SER A 554 13.29 0.73 31.66
N PRO A 555 12.80 1.03 30.45
CA PRO A 555 13.67 1.60 29.43
C PRO A 555 14.36 2.86 29.96
N THR A 556 15.64 3.00 29.67
CA THR A 556 16.38 4.21 30.06
C THR A 556 16.08 5.30 29.04
N GLN A 557 15.41 6.37 29.46
CA GLN A 557 15.14 7.48 28.56
C GLN A 557 16.46 8.13 28.13
N ASN A 558 16.69 8.18 26.82
CA ASN A 558 17.81 8.90 26.23
C ASN A 558 17.31 9.77 25.08
N THR A 559 17.22 11.09 25.32
CA THR A 559 16.75 12.05 24.31
C THR A 559 17.74 12.25 23.16
N GLY A 560 19.00 11.84 23.32
CA GLY A 560 20.03 11.94 22.28
C GLY A 560 20.15 10.71 21.38
N LEU A 561 19.17 9.79 21.42
CA LEU A 561 19.21 8.58 20.59
C LEU A 561 19.23 8.89 19.08
N LEU A 562 18.66 10.02 18.66
CA LEU A 562 18.61 10.44 17.26
C LEU A 562 19.77 11.36 16.84
N ASP A 563 20.67 11.74 17.75
CA ASP A 563 21.72 12.76 17.48
C ASP A 563 22.70 12.36 16.37
N ASN A 564 22.95 11.06 16.21
CA ASN A 564 23.88 10.51 15.21
C ASN A 564 23.15 9.89 14.02
N ILE A 565 21.83 10.04 13.94
CA ILE A 565 21.04 9.51 12.82
C ILE A 565 20.88 10.60 11.78
N ALA A 566 21.41 10.33 10.59
CA ALA A 566 21.12 11.15 9.43
C ALA A 566 19.81 10.68 8.81
N TRP A 567 18.95 11.63 8.48
CA TRP A 567 17.70 11.34 7.77
C TRP A 567 17.30 12.54 6.93
N ALA A 568 16.64 12.29 5.80
CA ALA A 568 16.02 13.31 4.97
C ALA A 568 14.52 13.05 4.90
N PHE A 569 13.71 14.08 5.17
CA PHE A 569 12.28 14.01 4.98
C PHE A 569 11.92 14.00 3.48
N THR A 570 10.93 13.21 3.12
CA THR A 570 10.43 13.01 1.74
C THR A 570 8.92 12.95 1.74
N GLN A 571 8.28 12.96 0.56
CA GLN A 571 6.83 12.76 0.43
C GLN A 571 6.41 11.27 0.43
N GLU A 572 7.35 10.34 0.60
CA GLU A 572 7.05 8.92 0.71
C GLU A 572 6.36 8.63 2.06
N HIS A 573 5.24 7.91 2.02
CA HIS A 573 4.56 7.47 3.24
C HIS A 573 4.99 6.04 3.58
N TYR A 574 5.46 5.82 4.81
CA TYR A 574 5.89 4.51 5.28
C TYR A 574 4.77 3.84 6.08
N PRO A 575 4.18 2.73 5.61
CA PRO A 575 3.05 2.08 6.29
C PRO A 575 3.46 1.31 7.55
N GLY A 576 4.76 1.12 7.80
CA GLY A 576 5.23 0.39 8.97
C GLY A 576 6.66 0.73 9.38
N LEU A 577 6.90 0.64 10.69
CA LEU A 577 8.16 1.01 11.34
C LEU A 577 9.37 0.23 10.81
N MET A 578 9.21 -1.06 10.48
CA MET A 578 10.31 -1.88 9.96
C MET A 578 10.68 -1.55 8.52
N ILE A 579 9.70 -1.19 7.69
CA ILE A 579 9.96 -0.73 6.32
C ILE A 579 10.74 0.59 6.39
N PHE A 580 10.29 1.50 7.27
CA PHE A 580 11.00 2.75 7.53
C PHE A 580 12.43 2.51 8.05
N TRP A 581 12.63 1.52 8.94
CA TRP A 581 13.97 1.16 9.43
C TRP A 581 14.93 0.75 8.32
N GLU A 582 14.48 -0.06 7.36
CA GLU A 582 15.30 -0.44 6.22
C GLU A 582 15.72 0.78 5.40
N SER A 583 14.81 1.74 5.18
CA SER A 583 15.15 3.01 4.52
C SER A 583 16.13 3.86 5.32
N VAL A 584 15.97 3.96 6.65
CA VAL A 584 16.93 4.67 7.52
C VAL A 584 18.31 4.03 7.47
N LYS A 585 18.39 2.69 7.52
CA LYS A 585 19.66 1.96 7.38
C LYS A 585 20.29 2.18 6.02
N ALA A 586 19.53 2.04 4.94
CA ALA A 586 20.00 2.27 3.59
C ALA A 586 20.55 3.69 3.44
N TYR A 587 19.80 4.69 3.90
CA TYR A 587 20.22 6.09 3.86
C TYR A 587 21.54 6.35 4.61
N ASN A 588 21.67 5.84 5.84
CA ASN A 588 22.87 6.02 6.66
C ASN A 588 24.08 5.24 6.09
N ALA A 589 23.86 4.01 5.62
CA ALA A 589 24.90 3.22 4.96
C ALA A 589 25.38 3.91 3.68
N ASP A 590 24.46 4.48 2.89
CA ASP A 590 24.80 5.20 1.66
C ASP A 590 25.71 6.39 1.97
N ILE A 591 25.45 7.16 3.04
CA ILE A 591 26.30 8.30 3.48
C ILE A 591 27.55 7.91 4.27
N GLU A 592 27.84 6.62 4.40
CA GLU A 592 28.95 6.12 5.21
C GLU A 592 28.86 6.61 6.68
N ASN A 593 27.64 6.84 7.16
CA ASN A 593 27.37 7.14 8.56
C ASN A 593 27.19 5.83 9.32
N ASP A 594 28.14 5.56 10.21
CA ASP A 594 28.15 4.37 11.02
C ASP A 594 27.10 4.49 12.13
N ILE A 595 26.07 3.63 12.04
CA ILE A 595 24.98 3.54 13.00
C ILE A 595 24.91 2.15 13.66
N GLU A 596 26.01 1.39 13.68
CA GLU A 596 26.05 0.06 14.32
C GLU A 596 25.65 0.10 15.81
N ASP A 597 25.99 1.20 16.50
CA ASP A 597 25.64 1.43 17.91
C ASP A 597 24.25 2.09 18.11
N PHE A 598 23.53 2.41 17.02
CA PHE A 598 22.19 2.98 17.15
C PHE A 598 21.20 1.93 17.62
N ASN A 599 20.50 2.24 18.71
CA ASN A 599 19.39 1.45 19.18
C ASN A 599 18.07 2.07 18.67
N PRO A 600 17.49 1.59 17.54
CA PRO A 600 16.28 2.15 16.96
C PRO A 600 15.08 2.08 17.89
N PHE A 601 15.05 1.13 18.81
CA PHE A 601 13.92 0.95 19.72
C PHE A 601 14.21 1.44 21.13
N GLY A 602 15.34 2.10 21.35
CA GLY A 602 15.63 2.75 22.63
C GLY A 602 14.58 3.81 22.93
N THR A 603 14.18 3.91 24.20
CA THR A 603 13.16 4.88 24.60
C THR A 603 13.71 6.30 24.60
N ILE A 604 13.14 7.16 23.76
CA ILE A 604 13.52 8.57 23.65
C ILE A 604 12.71 9.47 24.58
N PHE A 605 11.41 9.17 24.77
CA PHE A 605 10.53 9.83 25.73
C PHE A 605 9.67 8.82 26.49
N ARG A 606 9.64 8.91 27.82
CA ARG A 606 8.74 8.13 28.69
C ARG A 606 7.40 8.84 28.86
N SER A 607 6.72 9.05 27.74
CA SER A 607 5.42 9.67 27.67
C SER A 607 4.64 9.00 26.55
N PRO A 608 3.33 8.74 26.73
CA PRO A 608 2.49 8.21 25.65
C PRO A 608 2.21 9.24 24.56
N LYS A 609 2.57 10.51 24.80
CA LYS A 609 2.30 11.66 23.93
C LYS A 609 3.54 12.52 23.76
N VAL A 610 3.75 13.07 22.57
CA VAL A 610 4.77 14.07 22.26
C VAL A 610 4.12 15.14 21.37
N LYS A 611 4.35 16.43 21.66
CA LYS A 611 4.01 17.50 20.72
C LYS A 611 5.24 17.89 19.92
N ILE A 612 5.16 17.82 18.60
CA ILE A 612 6.22 18.28 17.71
C ILE A 612 5.84 19.65 17.14
N MET A 613 6.82 20.55 17.05
CA MET A 613 6.72 21.84 16.40
C MET A 613 7.67 21.83 15.20
N TYR A 614 7.20 22.25 14.04
CA TYR A 614 8.04 22.31 12.85
C TYR A 614 7.59 23.42 11.90
N ARG A 615 8.47 23.78 10.97
CA ARG A 615 8.20 24.77 9.92
C ARG A 615 7.95 24.08 8.60
N ALA A 616 6.94 24.52 7.87
CA ALA A 616 6.63 24.07 6.53
C ALA A 616 5.94 25.17 5.71
N TRP A 617 6.04 25.06 4.40
CA TRP A 617 5.28 25.85 3.44
C TRP A 617 3.95 25.15 3.15
N ILE A 618 2.84 25.86 3.33
CA ILE A 618 1.48 25.35 3.04
C ILE A 618 0.70 26.37 2.21
N LYS A 619 -0.23 25.90 1.38
CA LYS A 619 -1.17 26.75 0.63
C LYS A 619 -2.40 27.10 1.46
N SER A 620 -2.84 26.18 2.34
CA SER A 620 -4.05 26.36 3.14
C SER A 620 -4.06 25.52 4.42
N ARG A 621 -5.05 25.75 5.29
CA ARG A 621 -5.26 24.93 6.51
C ARG A 621 -5.56 23.46 6.24
N LYS A 622 -5.92 23.05 5.01
CA LYS A 622 -6.27 21.66 4.68
C LYS A 622 -5.08 20.73 4.58
N GLU A 623 -3.89 21.29 4.46
CA GLU A 623 -2.66 20.49 4.49
C GLU A 623 -2.31 20.08 5.93
N LEU A 624 -3.00 20.60 6.94
CA LEU A 624 -2.88 20.16 8.32
C LEU A 624 -3.64 18.85 8.52
N HIS A 625 -3.02 17.90 9.20
CA HIS A 625 -3.72 16.72 9.72
C HIS A 625 -4.66 17.11 10.87
N ASP A 626 -5.63 16.25 11.21
CA ASP A 626 -6.59 16.53 12.29
C ASP A 626 -5.93 16.69 13.68
N PHE A 627 -4.75 16.11 13.84
CA PHE A 627 -3.92 16.23 15.05
C PHE A 627 -2.93 17.41 14.98
N GLU A 628 -3.07 18.30 14.00
CA GLU A 628 -2.23 19.47 13.80
C GLU A 628 -2.96 20.80 14.00
N ILE A 629 -2.24 21.77 14.53
CA ILE A 629 -2.69 23.14 14.68
C ILE A 629 -1.62 24.13 14.23
N LEU A 630 -2.04 25.33 13.80
CA LEU A 630 -1.13 26.42 13.48
C LEU A 630 -0.79 27.22 14.75
N ALA A 631 0.50 27.32 15.06
CA ALA A 631 0.98 28.20 16.12
C ALA A 631 0.88 29.68 15.73
N ASN A 632 0.97 29.99 14.44
CA ASN A 632 0.75 31.34 13.89
C ASN A 632 -0.70 31.49 13.40
N GLU A 633 -1.64 31.67 14.33
CA GLU A 633 -3.10 31.64 14.07
C GLU A 633 -3.58 32.57 12.94
N ASN A 634 -2.90 33.70 12.68
CA ASN A 634 -3.28 34.69 11.67
C ASN A 634 -2.50 34.57 10.34
N LEU A 635 -1.79 33.47 10.09
CA LEU A 635 -0.93 33.28 8.92
C LEU A 635 -1.62 33.63 7.58
N PHE A 636 -2.87 33.21 7.40
CA PHE A 636 -3.62 33.42 6.16
C PHE A 636 -4.25 34.81 6.03
N GLU A 637 -4.10 35.69 7.02
CA GLU A 637 -4.44 37.11 6.87
C GLU A 637 -3.34 37.89 6.13
N GLU A 638 -2.14 37.30 6.01
CA GLU A 638 -1.00 37.84 5.26
C GLU A 638 -1.05 37.43 3.78
N ALA A 639 -0.24 38.07 2.94
CA ALA A 639 -0.11 37.67 1.54
C ALA A 639 0.87 36.49 1.43
N PRO A 640 0.55 35.45 0.63
CA PRO A 640 1.47 34.34 0.40
C PRO A 640 2.69 34.78 -0.41
N ASP A 641 3.68 33.90 -0.51
CA ASP A 641 4.85 34.09 -1.37
C ASP A 641 4.48 34.05 -2.88
N GLU A 642 5.48 34.21 -3.75
CA GLU A 642 5.29 34.22 -5.21
C GLU A 642 4.76 32.90 -5.78
N ARG A 643 4.86 31.80 -5.03
CA ARG A 643 4.36 30.45 -5.36
C ARG A 643 2.97 30.20 -4.78
N GLY A 644 2.43 31.13 -3.98
CA GLY A 644 1.15 30.97 -3.29
C GLY A 644 1.24 30.19 -1.98
N LEU A 645 2.43 30.12 -1.37
CA LEU A 645 2.71 29.37 -0.14
C LEU A 645 2.90 30.30 1.08
N TYR A 646 2.62 29.77 2.26
CA TYR A 646 2.74 30.42 3.56
C TYR A 646 3.76 29.70 4.44
N ASP A 647 4.70 30.42 5.06
CA ASP A 647 5.63 29.88 6.08
C ASP A 647 4.85 29.61 7.39
N ALA A 648 4.42 28.37 7.56
CA ALA A 648 3.64 27.91 8.68
C ALA A 648 4.53 27.37 9.80
N LEU A 649 4.21 27.77 11.03
CA LEU A 649 4.70 27.11 12.23
C LEU A 649 3.58 26.19 12.73
N ILE A 650 3.78 24.88 12.60
CA ILE A 650 2.77 23.85 12.85
C ILE A 650 3.13 23.12 14.14
N VAL A 651 2.12 22.77 14.93
CA VAL A 651 2.24 21.90 16.09
C VAL A 651 1.40 20.65 15.85
N ALA A 652 2.02 19.47 15.92
CA ALA A 652 1.36 18.18 15.81
C ALA A 652 1.39 17.44 17.14
N GLU A 653 0.29 16.80 17.53
CA GLU A 653 0.23 15.95 18.71
C GLU A 653 0.31 14.46 18.31
N LEU A 654 1.41 13.82 18.68
CA LEU A 654 1.70 12.43 18.34
C LEU A 654 1.49 11.53 19.55
N TYR A 655 1.11 10.27 19.28
CA TYR A 655 0.88 9.24 20.29
C TYR A 655 1.75 8.01 20.01
N SER A 656 2.29 7.40 21.06
CA SER A 656 3.06 6.16 20.91
C SER A 656 2.14 4.98 20.64
N GLY A 657 2.60 4.03 19.83
CA GLY A 657 1.86 2.83 19.45
C GLY A 657 1.65 1.86 20.62
N ASP A 658 2.52 1.88 21.63
CA ASP A 658 2.37 1.10 22.86
C ASP A 658 1.51 1.81 23.92
N GLY A 659 1.18 3.08 23.72
CA GLY A 659 0.43 3.89 24.68
C GLY A 659 1.17 4.21 25.98
N THR A 660 2.50 4.04 26.04
CA THR A 660 3.30 4.31 27.25
C THR A 660 4.58 5.13 26.99
N ALA A 661 5.34 4.87 25.93
CA ALA A 661 6.60 5.53 25.65
C ALA A 661 6.93 5.58 24.15
N PHE A 662 7.70 6.58 23.71
CA PHE A 662 8.20 6.64 22.34
C PHE A 662 9.54 5.93 22.22
N GLY A 663 9.65 5.03 21.24
CA GLY A 663 10.93 4.59 20.69
C GLY A 663 11.58 5.66 19.80
N ALA A 664 12.91 5.65 19.67
CA ALA A 664 13.63 6.62 18.85
C ALA A 664 13.23 6.55 17.37
N LEU A 665 13.25 5.36 16.78
CA LEU A 665 12.85 5.13 15.40
C LEU A 665 11.36 5.39 15.19
N GLU A 666 10.52 5.02 16.16
CA GLU A 666 9.08 5.28 16.12
C GLU A 666 8.79 6.79 16.06
N LEU A 667 9.44 7.58 16.92
CA LEU A 667 9.28 9.02 16.88
C LEU A 667 9.74 9.59 15.53
N LEU A 668 10.89 9.15 15.01
CA LEU A 668 11.39 9.61 13.71
C LEU A 668 10.44 9.22 12.56
N TRP A 669 9.86 8.01 12.61
CA TRP A 669 8.87 7.52 11.65
C TRP A 669 7.58 8.36 11.68
N LEU A 670 7.04 8.61 12.88
CA LEU A 670 5.85 9.43 13.04
C LEU A 670 6.09 10.88 12.59
N ILE A 671 7.26 11.46 12.89
CA ILE A 671 7.65 12.77 12.37
C ILE A 671 7.69 12.72 10.84
N HIS A 672 8.35 11.73 10.24
CA HIS A 672 8.44 11.63 8.79
C HIS A 672 7.06 11.57 8.13
N ASN A 673 6.20 10.65 8.55
CA ASN A 673 4.86 10.52 7.97
C ASN A 673 3.99 11.76 8.21
N THR A 674 4.18 12.46 9.34
CA THR A 674 3.48 13.73 9.62
C THR A 674 3.91 14.82 8.62
N LEU A 675 5.19 14.88 8.31
CA LEU A 675 5.79 15.86 7.38
C LEU A 675 5.65 15.44 5.90
N ALA A 676 5.26 14.20 5.61
CA ALA A 676 5.25 13.64 4.25
C ALA A 676 4.20 14.24 3.29
N ASN A 677 3.30 15.11 3.78
CA ASN A 677 2.39 15.90 2.95
C ASN A 677 2.70 17.41 2.98
N LYS A 678 3.87 17.79 3.51
CA LYS A 678 4.28 19.18 3.72
C LYS A 678 5.43 19.56 2.79
N ASP A 679 5.40 20.78 2.26
CA ASP A 679 6.55 21.34 1.54
C ASP A 679 7.54 21.93 2.57
N LEU A 680 8.71 21.30 2.73
CA LEU A 680 9.73 21.74 3.67
C LEU A 680 10.77 22.68 3.02
N GLY A 681 10.62 22.99 1.73
CA GLY A 681 11.60 23.74 0.95
C GLY A 681 12.95 23.01 0.88
N ASP A 682 14.04 23.73 1.11
CA ASP A 682 15.38 23.16 1.25
C ASP A 682 15.64 22.61 2.67
N HIS A 683 14.77 22.85 3.66
CA HIS A 683 14.96 22.43 5.06
C HIS A 683 14.41 21.04 5.34
N ILE A 684 15.08 20.00 4.82
CA ILE A 684 14.61 18.60 4.82
C ILE A 684 15.52 17.63 5.57
N PHE A 685 16.75 18.01 5.85
CA PHE A 685 17.68 17.13 6.58
C PHE A 685 17.38 17.22 8.07
N PHE A 686 17.05 16.09 8.69
CA PHE A 686 16.85 16.05 10.13
C PHE A 686 18.17 16.34 10.85
N GLU A 687 18.20 17.42 11.63
CA GLU A 687 19.35 17.88 12.43
C GLU A 687 19.10 17.67 13.94
N GLY A 688 18.13 16.82 14.29
CA GLY A 688 17.71 16.60 15.66
C GLY A 688 16.47 17.41 16.05
N PHE A 689 16.28 17.58 17.35
CA PHE A 689 15.20 18.40 17.90
C PHE A 689 15.64 19.11 19.18
N ASP A 690 15.04 20.26 19.45
CA ASP A 690 15.18 20.97 20.72
C ASP A 690 13.96 20.70 21.61
N ILE A 691 14.17 20.52 22.91
CA ILE A 691 13.06 20.42 23.87
C ILE A 691 12.69 21.82 24.32
N GLU A 692 11.57 22.33 23.80
CA GLU A 692 11.03 23.66 24.14
C GLU A 692 10.41 23.69 25.54
N GLY A 693 9.88 22.56 25.99
CA GLY A 693 9.31 22.43 27.33
C GLY A 693 8.50 21.15 27.54
N TYR A 694 7.70 21.17 28.59
CA TYR A 694 6.77 20.10 28.93
C TYR A 694 5.42 20.72 29.31
N GLU A 695 4.34 20.10 28.86
CA GLU A 695 2.96 20.41 29.27
C GLU A 695 2.72 20.02 30.75
N GLU A 696 1.61 20.48 31.33
CA GLU A 696 1.27 20.17 32.74
C GLU A 696 1.13 18.67 33.02
N ASP A 697 0.74 17.88 32.01
CA ASP A 697 0.59 16.42 32.09
C ASP A 697 1.91 15.66 31.88
N GLY A 698 3.02 16.37 31.63
CA GLY A 698 4.34 15.79 31.39
C GLY A 698 4.64 15.51 29.91
N THR A 699 3.75 15.86 28.98
CA THR A 699 3.99 15.73 27.54
C THR A 699 5.15 16.63 27.10
N PRO A 700 6.23 16.10 26.52
CA PRO A 700 7.30 16.92 25.95
C PRO A 700 6.80 17.69 24.72
N VAL A 701 7.24 18.94 24.60
CA VAL A 701 7.08 19.78 23.42
C VAL A 701 8.46 19.95 22.78
N ILE A 702 8.63 19.47 21.56
CA ILE A 702 9.91 19.51 20.84
C ILE A 702 9.80 20.31 19.55
N PHE A 703 10.86 21.03 19.21
CA PHE A 703 11.00 21.70 17.92
C PHE A 703 11.90 20.87 17.01
N ILE A 704 11.40 20.48 15.84
CA ILE A 704 12.16 19.67 14.86
C ILE A 704 13.11 20.60 14.11
N ASN A 705 14.40 20.28 14.17
CA ASN A 705 15.44 21.04 13.48
C ASN A 705 15.69 20.43 12.11
N CYS A 706 15.52 21.24 11.06
CA CYS A 706 15.78 20.82 9.70
C CYS A 706 16.84 21.71 9.01
N GLY A 707 17.86 21.06 8.44
CA GLY A 707 18.95 21.67 7.68
C GLY A 707 18.73 21.65 6.17
N SER A 708 19.55 22.43 5.45
CA SER A 708 19.52 22.62 3.99
C SER A 708 20.73 22.06 3.23
#